data_AF-A0A7W7PWQ7-F1
#
_entry.id   AF-A0A7W7PWQ7-F1
#
_cell.length_a   1.000
_cell.length_b   1.000
_cell.length_c   1.000
_cell.angle_alpha   90.00
_cell.angle_beta   90.00
_cell.angle_gamma   90.00
#
_symmetry.space_group_name_H-M   'P 1'
#
loop_
_entity.id
_entity.type
_entity.pdbx_description
1 polymer ?
#
loop_
_entity_poly.entity_id
_entity_poly.type
_entity_poly.pdbx_seq_one_letter_code
_entity_poly.pdbx_strand_id
1 'polypeptide(L)'
;MITATERAEAMALQVFISARLHNDRVITHDLVDAVMSRDALKEQGKANKETVRRIIRKRAASERCRVIFTDEERYWAIREQLHHMSRDEVQALRDSIADGGHDDPRGWDRVLNDAISVRLSNRPAPRRLDHAEPVTIRLWKQPRHLMPFPEDVVDAPHTLYIDGVPRREGIPAARIRTIVNNRRFAGRPVEQDATGAIICDTRRYAPQRAAEEVPTVREQQREALARIQAKADAQRAEHRAEMDDRIAAEHQEHGAPAPAAVQARIDARTPDRTPARRVLEGLVVTHDGTATGSTPSNAAHPNVVAARAALDNMAAATMTEHHDVTEPTGDEVNVRGYLVQPREGDRVAVYWLEGGRIVRHDDPAFGPSLDCLSYRLECRGWTVEPMLRSSLCVFAHRPAEEQRPAVEAHQDVAAGGVAAEVGRRVLAEAGESPADSATLFVALAAYESTVQARLTINDESLTLVARHLLEFSADHAQHAQIMAAYRAVDDARSALEDATGLTARAEARKAAIAAVEQARTVILSVAPRAHRMHGTDMPATAPDIRAAALAYNAVESTREELSAIVTGTPKVRVHCASDSGTGWSITATITAGVDTPQGMFIPAHPPLVVKFPRRDGREDAAVNTHRVISSRFLVGVPVEYVTDRRP
;
A
#
# COMPACT_ATOMS: atom_id res chain seq x y z
N MET A 1 -17.62 -24.26 13.38
CA MET A 1 -18.90 -23.53 13.61
C MET A 1 -18.55 -22.12 14.00
N ILE A 2 -19.12 -21.12 13.32
CA ILE A 2 -18.89 -19.70 13.64
C ILE A 2 -19.83 -19.33 14.78
N THR A 3 -19.31 -18.71 15.84
CA THR A 3 -20.10 -18.24 16.98
C THR A 3 -21.04 -17.09 16.56
N ALA A 4 -22.07 -16.81 17.37
CA ALA A 4 -22.98 -15.70 17.11
C ALA A 4 -22.25 -14.34 17.05
N THR A 5 -21.24 -14.16 17.90
CA THR A 5 -20.40 -12.96 17.96
C THR A 5 -19.55 -12.82 16.69
N GLU A 6 -18.86 -13.87 16.27
CA GLU A 6 -18.04 -13.85 15.05
C GLU A 6 -18.89 -13.59 13.79
N ARG A 7 -20.12 -14.12 13.72
CA ARG A 7 -21.07 -13.78 12.63
C ARG A 7 -21.41 -12.29 12.62
N ALA A 8 -21.65 -11.71 13.79
CA ALA A 8 -21.97 -10.28 13.91
C ALA A 8 -20.76 -9.39 13.60
N GLU A 9 -19.54 -9.80 13.98
CA GLU A 9 -18.30 -9.11 13.63
C GLU A 9 -18.03 -9.16 12.12
N ALA A 10 -18.21 -10.32 11.49
CA ALA A 10 -18.09 -10.47 10.05
C ALA A 10 -19.11 -9.60 9.29
N MET A 11 -20.36 -9.55 9.76
CA MET A 11 -21.38 -8.68 9.18
C MET A 11 -21.07 -7.20 9.38
N ALA A 12 -20.63 -6.79 10.58
CA ALA A 12 -20.23 -5.41 10.84
C ALA A 12 -19.09 -4.97 9.90
N LEU A 13 -18.11 -5.85 9.64
CA LEU A 13 -17.04 -5.59 8.68
C LEU A 13 -17.57 -5.39 7.25
N GLN A 14 -18.54 -6.19 6.81
CA GLN A 14 -19.19 -5.99 5.49
C GLN A 14 -19.92 -4.64 5.41
N VAL A 15 -20.53 -4.18 6.50
CA VAL A 15 -21.17 -2.85 6.56
C VAL A 15 -20.12 -1.74 6.46
N PHE A 16 -19.00 -1.84 7.19
CA PHE A 16 -17.89 -0.87 7.08
C PHE A 16 -17.32 -0.78 5.67
N ILE A 17 -17.08 -1.93 5.02
CA ILE A 17 -16.62 -1.99 3.62
C ILE A 17 -17.63 -1.29 2.70
N SER A 18 -18.92 -1.61 2.83
CA SER A 18 -19.97 -1.01 2.00
C SER A 18 -20.08 0.50 2.23
N ALA A 19 -19.93 0.97 3.48
CA ALA A 19 -19.93 2.39 3.81
C ALA A 19 -18.78 3.14 3.15
N ARG A 20 -17.57 2.57 3.15
CA ARG A 20 -16.39 3.17 2.49
C ARG A 20 -16.53 3.23 0.98
N LEU A 21 -17.07 2.18 0.37
CA LEU A 21 -17.17 2.08 -1.09
C LEU A 21 -18.34 2.89 -1.67
N HIS A 22 -19.45 3.01 -0.93
CA HIS A 22 -20.71 3.48 -1.51
C HIS A 22 -21.38 4.62 -0.76
N ASN A 23 -20.99 4.91 0.48
CA ASN A 23 -21.74 5.80 1.36
C ASN A 23 -20.86 6.82 2.08
N ASP A 24 -19.70 7.14 1.49
CA ASP A 24 -18.70 8.07 2.01
C ASP A 24 -18.43 7.92 3.51
N ARG A 25 -18.25 6.67 3.94
CA ARG A 25 -17.97 6.29 5.34
C ARG A 25 -19.09 6.61 6.33
N VAL A 26 -20.32 6.84 5.87
CA VAL A 26 -21.49 7.03 6.72
C VAL A 26 -22.30 5.74 6.81
N ILE A 27 -22.68 5.34 8.02
CA ILE A 27 -23.44 4.12 8.29
C ILE A 27 -24.80 4.50 8.84
N THR A 28 -25.85 4.22 8.08
CA THR A 28 -27.26 4.42 8.45
C THR A 28 -27.93 3.08 8.78
N HIS A 29 -29.14 3.12 9.34
CA HIS A 29 -29.97 1.92 9.47
C HIS A 29 -30.24 1.23 8.13
N ASP A 30 -30.61 2.00 7.11
CA ASP A 30 -30.92 1.46 5.78
C ASP A 30 -29.71 0.74 5.15
N LEU A 31 -28.48 1.24 5.38
CA LEU A 31 -27.28 0.57 4.90
C LEU A 31 -27.07 -0.79 5.59
N VAL A 32 -27.24 -0.85 6.91
CA VAL A 32 -27.14 -2.11 7.66
C VAL A 32 -28.18 -3.10 7.13
N ASP A 33 -29.41 -2.66 6.92
CA ASP A 33 -30.53 -3.48 6.46
C ASP A 33 -30.29 -3.99 5.02
N ALA A 34 -29.79 -3.13 4.14
CA ALA A 34 -29.45 -3.48 2.77
C ALA A 34 -28.32 -4.52 2.71
N VAL A 35 -27.25 -4.33 3.49
CA VAL A 35 -26.10 -5.26 3.52
C VAL A 35 -26.51 -6.60 4.12
N MET A 36 -27.26 -6.59 5.22
CA MET A 36 -27.78 -7.82 5.83
C MET A 36 -28.74 -8.55 4.90
N SER A 37 -29.62 -7.84 4.19
CA SER A 37 -30.55 -8.44 3.23
C SER A 37 -29.82 -9.05 2.02
N ARG A 38 -28.81 -8.35 1.48
CA ARG A 38 -27.95 -8.85 0.40
C ARG A 38 -27.28 -10.18 0.78
N ASP A 39 -26.81 -10.27 2.02
CA ASP A 39 -26.07 -11.42 2.51
C ASP A 39 -26.93 -12.41 3.32
N ALA A 40 -28.27 -12.30 3.26
CA ALA A 40 -29.20 -13.07 4.10
C ALA A 40 -29.05 -14.60 3.98
N LEU A 41 -28.61 -15.09 2.82
CA LEU A 41 -28.38 -16.52 2.56
C LEU A 41 -27.04 -17.03 3.13
N LYS A 42 -26.12 -16.13 3.51
CA LYS A 42 -24.81 -16.47 4.07
C LYS A 42 -24.88 -16.60 5.59
N GLU A 43 -23.94 -17.32 6.19
CA GLU A 43 -23.93 -17.50 7.65
C GLU A 43 -23.85 -16.18 8.42
N GLN A 44 -23.06 -15.21 7.96
CA GLN A 44 -23.00 -13.87 8.54
C GLN A 44 -24.31 -13.07 8.37
N GLY A 45 -25.11 -13.35 7.32
CA GLY A 45 -26.43 -12.76 7.09
C GLY A 45 -27.42 -13.03 8.20
N LYS A 46 -27.23 -14.15 8.91
CA LYS A 46 -28.07 -14.59 10.03
C LYS A 46 -27.65 -13.97 11.36
N ALA A 47 -26.71 -13.03 11.38
CA ALA A 47 -26.29 -12.35 12.60
C ALA A 47 -27.43 -11.54 13.23
N ASN A 48 -27.44 -11.43 14.57
CA ASN A 48 -28.40 -10.59 15.26
C ASN A 48 -28.13 -9.11 14.95
N LYS A 49 -29.12 -8.43 14.37
CA LYS A 49 -29.05 -7.04 13.91
C LYS A 49 -28.59 -6.05 14.99
N GLU A 50 -29.09 -6.19 16.22
CA GLU A 50 -28.71 -5.32 17.33
C GLU A 50 -27.27 -5.54 17.79
N THR A 51 -26.79 -6.78 17.72
CA THR A 51 -25.39 -7.11 18.01
C THR A 51 -24.46 -6.50 16.96
N VAL A 52 -24.84 -6.58 15.67
CA VAL A 52 -24.10 -5.94 14.57
C VAL A 52 -24.02 -4.42 14.78
N ARG A 53 -25.16 -3.76 15.08
CA ARG A 53 -25.21 -2.32 15.35
C ARG A 53 -24.32 -1.92 16.53
N ARG A 54 -24.31 -2.71 17.61
CA ARG A 54 -23.44 -2.49 18.78
C ARG A 54 -21.96 -2.56 18.43
N ILE A 55 -21.56 -3.57 17.65
CA ILE A 55 -20.17 -3.73 17.18
C ILE A 55 -19.77 -2.56 16.28
N ILE A 56 -20.65 -2.16 15.36
CA ILE A 56 -20.42 -0.99 14.48
C ILE A 56 -20.18 0.26 15.33
N ARG A 57 -21.05 0.55 16.31
CA ARG A 57 -20.89 1.74 17.16
C ARG A 57 -19.57 1.70 17.96
N LYS A 58 -19.15 0.52 18.44
CA LYS A 58 -17.86 0.35 19.14
C LYS A 58 -16.64 0.58 18.25
N ARG A 59 -16.71 0.22 16.96
CA ARG A 59 -15.58 0.30 16.00
C ARG A 59 -15.61 1.53 15.10
N ALA A 60 -16.69 2.30 15.09
CA ALA A 60 -16.88 3.43 14.18
C ALA A 60 -15.70 4.42 14.18
N ALA A 61 -15.19 4.77 15.36
CA ALA A 61 -14.06 5.68 15.52
C ALA A 61 -12.77 5.12 14.91
N SER A 62 -12.42 3.86 15.19
CA SER A 62 -11.22 3.22 14.63
C SER A 62 -11.33 3.02 13.12
N GLU A 63 -12.54 2.81 12.61
CA GLU A 63 -12.79 2.61 11.19
C GLU A 63 -12.97 3.93 10.40
N ARG A 64 -12.90 5.09 11.09
CA ARG A 64 -13.16 6.43 10.55
C ARG A 64 -14.51 6.52 9.84
N CYS A 65 -15.55 5.93 10.44
CA CYS A 65 -16.91 5.95 9.91
C CYS A 65 -17.85 6.71 10.85
N ARG A 66 -18.78 7.47 10.28
CA ARG A 66 -19.83 8.17 11.04
C ARG A 66 -21.07 7.29 11.13
N VAL A 67 -21.60 7.09 12.33
CA VAL A 67 -22.77 6.23 12.57
C VAL A 67 -24.00 7.10 12.85
N ILE A 68 -25.11 6.78 12.19
CA ILE A 68 -26.40 7.46 12.30
C ILE A 68 -27.48 6.39 12.50
N PHE A 69 -27.76 6.05 13.77
CA PHE A 69 -28.75 5.03 14.15
C PHE A 69 -29.93 5.61 14.95
N THR A 70 -29.88 6.86 15.35
CA THR A 70 -30.98 7.51 16.09
C THR A 70 -31.53 8.68 15.30
N ASP A 71 -32.79 9.03 15.55
CA ASP A 71 -33.41 10.21 14.95
C ASP A 71 -32.69 11.49 15.36
N GLU A 72 -32.11 11.54 16.56
CA GLU A 72 -31.28 12.67 16.99
C GLU A 72 -29.97 12.77 16.21
N GLU A 73 -29.21 11.68 16.07
CA GLU A 73 -28.00 11.65 15.23
C GLU A 73 -28.32 12.04 13.78
N ARG A 74 -29.47 11.56 13.26
CA ARG A 74 -29.96 11.86 11.91
C ARG A 74 -30.35 13.32 11.76
N TYR A 75 -31.05 13.88 12.74
CA TYR A 75 -31.42 15.30 12.79
C TYR A 75 -30.19 16.20 12.71
N TRP A 76 -29.15 15.91 13.49
CA TRP A 76 -27.93 16.71 13.48
C TRP A 76 -27.16 16.59 12.17
N ALA A 77 -27.05 15.38 11.63
CA ALA A 77 -26.42 15.16 10.35
C ALA A 77 -27.16 15.88 9.20
N ILE A 78 -28.51 15.87 9.18
CA ILE A 78 -29.30 16.65 8.22
C ILE A 78 -29.08 18.15 8.44
N ARG A 79 -29.05 18.65 9.69
CA ARG A 79 -28.80 20.06 9.97
C ARG A 79 -27.44 20.54 9.49
N GLU A 80 -26.40 19.71 9.60
CA GLU A 80 -25.08 20.01 9.05
C GLU A 80 -25.15 20.16 7.52
N GLN A 81 -25.81 19.23 6.81
CA GLN A 81 -26.00 19.36 5.36
C GLN A 81 -26.73 20.64 4.97
N LEU A 82 -27.83 20.95 5.66
CA LEU A 82 -28.61 22.16 5.42
C LEU A 82 -27.85 23.44 5.80
N HIS A 83 -26.84 23.36 6.68
CA HIS A 83 -25.99 24.50 7.04
C HIS A 83 -25.05 24.91 5.90
N HIS A 84 -24.60 23.92 5.12
CA HIS A 84 -23.79 24.13 3.92
C HIS A 84 -24.62 24.53 2.68
N MET A 85 -25.95 24.48 2.79
CA MET A 85 -26.86 25.04 1.78
C MET A 85 -27.17 26.50 2.08
N SER A 86 -27.29 27.30 1.01
CA SER A 86 -27.79 28.67 1.08
C SER A 86 -29.26 28.67 1.56
N ARG A 87 -29.72 29.81 2.11
CA ARG A 87 -31.10 29.94 2.58
C ARG A 87 -32.11 29.66 1.46
N ASP A 88 -31.82 30.13 0.25
CA ASP A 88 -32.68 29.99 -0.92
C ASP A 88 -32.75 28.53 -1.38
N GLU A 89 -31.65 27.77 -1.32
CA GLU A 89 -31.66 26.33 -1.62
C GLU A 89 -32.47 25.53 -0.59
N VAL A 90 -32.40 25.89 0.70
CA VAL A 90 -33.21 25.25 1.75
C VAL A 90 -34.69 25.60 1.57
N GLN A 91 -35.02 26.83 1.14
CA GLN A 91 -36.38 27.23 0.82
C GLN A 91 -36.90 26.47 -0.41
N ALA A 92 -36.12 26.39 -1.48
CA ALA A 92 -36.47 25.62 -2.67
C ALA A 92 -36.66 24.12 -2.37
N LEU A 93 -35.87 23.55 -1.45
CA LEU A 93 -36.07 22.19 -0.97
C LEU A 93 -37.42 22.04 -0.26
N ARG A 94 -37.78 22.98 0.62
CA ARG A 94 -39.07 22.98 1.31
C ARG A 94 -40.23 23.08 0.34
N ASP A 95 -40.14 24.00 -0.62
CA ASP A 95 -41.18 24.23 -1.62
C ASP A 95 -41.35 23.00 -2.50
N SER A 96 -40.25 22.37 -2.94
CA SER A 96 -40.28 21.10 -3.69
C SER A 96 -40.97 19.95 -2.91
N ILE A 97 -40.81 19.89 -1.59
CA ILE A 97 -41.49 18.88 -0.76
C ILE A 97 -42.98 19.18 -0.67
N ALA A 98 -43.36 20.46 -0.57
CA ALA A 98 -44.77 20.88 -0.53
C ALA A 98 -45.46 20.63 -1.88
N ASP A 99 -44.81 20.94 -2.99
CA ASP A 99 -45.32 20.75 -4.35
C ASP A 99 -45.53 19.26 -4.68
N GLY A 100 -44.69 18.38 -4.15
CA GLY A 100 -44.85 16.93 -4.28
C GLY A 100 -46.05 16.35 -3.51
N GLY A 101 -46.71 17.16 -2.68
CA GLY A 101 -47.96 16.81 -2.02
C GLY A 101 -47.87 15.56 -1.14
N HIS A 102 -48.89 14.71 -1.20
CA HIS A 102 -48.93 13.44 -0.46
C HIS A 102 -48.05 12.36 -1.08
N ASP A 103 -47.56 12.55 -2.30
CA ASP A 103 -46.79 11.53 -3.02
C ASP A 103 -45.27 11.65 -2.78
N ASP A 104 -44.81 12.75 -2.18
CA ASP A 104 -43.41 12.93 -1.83
C ASP A 104 -43.09 12.31 -0.46
N PRO A 105 -42.28 11.23 -0.41
CA PRO A 105 -41.93 10.58 0.86
C PRO A 105 -41.15 11.49 1.81
N ARG A 106 -40.55 12.58 1.32
CA ARG A 106 -39.90 13.60 2.16
C ARG A 106 -40.91 14.37 3.01
N GLY A 107 -42.15 14.53 2.54
CA GLY A 107 -43.22 15.20 3.27
C GLY A 107 -43.57 14.48 4.58
N TRP A 108 -43.36 13.17 4.65
CA TRP A 108 -43.60 12.35 5.83
C TRP A 108 -42.38 12.22 6.76
N ASP A 109 -41.23 12.72 6.34
CA ASP A 109 -39.99 12.64 7.09
C ASP A 109 -39.91 13.74 8.15
N ARG A 110 -40.48 13.47 9.33
CA ARG A 110 -40.54 14.42 10.45
C ARG A 110 -39.17 15.02 10.79
N VAL A 111 -38.11 14.21 10.79
CA VAL A 111 -36.76 14.65 11.15
C VAL A 111 -36.21 15.67 10.15
N LEU A 112 -36.45 15.44 8.85
CA LEU A 112 -36.09 16.38 7.80
C LEU A 112 -36.88 17.69 7.92
N ASN A 113 -38.21 17.60 8.08
CA ASN A 113 -39.07 18.78 8.18
C ASN A 113 -38.76 19.64 9.40
N ASP A 114 -38.45 19.02 10.54
CA ASP A 114 -38.01 19.72 11.75
C ASP A 114 -36.66 20.42 11.51
N ALA A 115 -35.69 19.75 10.86
CA ALA A 115 -34.39 20.33 10.53
C ALA A 115 -34.49 21.51 9.55
N ILE A 116 -35.31 21.40 8.49
CA ILE A 116 -35.60 22.48 7.54
C ILE A 116 -36.24 23.67 8.26
N SER A 117 -37.27 23.41 9.09
CA SER A 117 -37.97 24.46 9.84
C SER A 117 -37.02 25.22 10.77
N VAL A 118 -36.14 24.51 11.48
CA VAL A 118 -35.12 25.13 12.33
C VAL A 118 -34.10 25.91 11.52
N ARG A 119 -33.65 25.40 10.36
CA ARG A 119 -32.68 26.09 9.49
C ARG A 119 -33.23 27.39 8.89
N LEU A 120 -34.51 27.42 8.53
CA LEU A 120 -35.19 28.58 7.97
C LEU A 120 -35.63 29.59 9.04
N SER A 121 -35.71 29.15 10.30
CA SER A 121 -35.87 30.07 11.43
C SER A 121 -34.63 30.95 11.59
N ASN A 122 -34.81 32.21 12.00
CA ASN A 122 -33.69 33.13 12.27
C ASN A 122 -32.90 32.77 13.56
N ARG A 123 -32.94 31.51 14.00
CA ARG A 123 -32.20 31.06 15.18
C ARG A 123 -30.72 30.94 14.84
N PRO A 124 -29.81 31.40 15.71
CA PRO A 124 -28.37 31.24 15.48
C PRO A 124 -28.00 29.75 15.38
N ALA A 125 -27.03 29.45 14.52
CA ALA A 125 -26.50 28.10 14.40
C ALA A 125 -25.84 27.70 15.74
N PRO A 126 -26.09 26.50 16.27
CA PRO A 126 -25.36 26.02 17.43
C PRO A 126 -23.89 25.85 17.07
N ARG A 127 -22.99 26.21 18.00
CA ARG A 127 -21.53 26.18 17.83
C ARG A 127 -20.97 24.86 17.29
N ARG A 128 -21.66 23.74 17.52
CA ARG A 128 -21.22 22.44 16.99
C ARG A 128 -21.27 22.30 15.47
N LEU A 129 -21.97 23.21 14.79
CA LEU A 129 -21.99 23.27 13.32
C LEU A 129 -20.81 24.08 12.80
N ASP A 130 -20.15 24.88 13.64
CA ASP A 130 -18.95 25.61 13.27
C ASP A 130 -17.86 24.57 12.96
N HIS A 131 -17.38 24.57 11.71
CA HIS A 131 -16.37 23.63 11.20
C HIS A 131 -16.81 22.17 10.97
N ALA A 132 -18.12 21.86 11.04
CA ALA A 132 -18.59 20.52 10.70
C ALA A 132 -18.46 20.25 9.19
N GLU A 133 -17.77 19.18 8.80
CA GLU A 133 -17.73 18.75 7.40
C GLU A 133 -19.11 18.23 6.96
N PRO A 134 -19.60 18.62 5.77
CA PRO A 134 -20.90 18.18 5.29
C PRO A 134 -20.92 16.66 5.13
N VAL A 135 -21.97 16.01 5.65
CA VAL A 135 -22.30 14.65 5.24
C VAL A 135 -22.58 14.69 3.74
N THR A 136 -21.86 13.91 2.94
CA THR A 136 -21.98 13.95 1.46
C THR A 136 -23.15 13.12 0.93
N ILE A 137 -23.67 12.17 1.72
CA ILE A 137 -24.82 11.33 1.34
C ILE A 137 -26.14 12.00 1.69
N ARG A 138 -27.13 12.01 0.78
CA ARG A 138 -28.45 12.57 1.13
C ARG A 138 -29.14 11.67 2.16
N LEU A 139 -29.47 12.24 3.33
CA LEU A 139 -30.03 11.49 4.47
C LEU A 139 -31.56 11.40 4.47
N TRP A 140 -32.21 11.91 3.44
CA TRP A 140 -33.65 11.81 3.22
C TRP A 140 -33.95 11.02 1.95
N LYS A 141 -35.07 10.28 1.98
CA LYS A 141 -35.51 9.48 0.83
C LYS A 141 -35.89 10.42 -0.30
N GLN A 142 -35.25 10.30 -1.46
CA GLN A 142 -35.74 10.98 -2.65
C GLN A 142 -37.04 10.33 -3.10
N PRO A 143 -38.01 11.10 -3.65
CA PRO A 143 -39.13 10.51 -4.36
C PRO A 143 -38.56 9.54 -5.40
N ARG A 144 -39.03 8.30 -5.37
CA ARG A 144 -38.70 7.34 -6.42
C ARG A 144 -39.31 7.93 -7.69
N HIS A 145 -38.47 8.49 -8.57
CA HIS A 145 -38.95 8.87 -9.89
C HIS A 145 -39.59 7.61 -10.50
N LEU A 146 -40.85 7.75 -10.94
CA LEU A 146 -41.63 6.75 -11.67
C LEU A 146 -41.02 6.48 -13.06
N MET A 147 -39.70 6.31 -13.15
CA MET A 147 -39.09 5.75 -14.34
C MET A 147 -39.46 4.26 -14.39
N PRO A 148 -39.72 3.69 -15.59
CA PRO A 148 -39.86 2.25 -15.73
C PRO A 148 -38.62 1.58 -15.12
N PHE A 149 -38.83 0.60 -14.24
CA PHE A 149 -37.73 -0.07 -13.58
C PHE A 149 -36.86 -0.77 -14.65
N PRO A 150 -35.56 -0.98 -14.40
CA PRO A 150 -34.74 -1.84 -15.25
C PRO A 150 -35.34 -3.23 -15.46
N GLU A 151 -36.16 -3.70 -14.51
CA GLU A 151 -36.91 -4.96 -14.55
C GLU A 151 -38.05 -4.92 -15.58
N ASP A 152 -38.58 -3.74 -15.92
CA ASP A 152 -39.63 -3.53 -16.92
C ASP A 152 -39.07 -3.50 -18.36
N VAL A 153 -37.75 -3.43 -18.51
CA VAL A 153 -37.07 -3.56 -19.82
C VAL A 153 -37.14 -5.03 -20.23
N VAL A 154 -37.88 -5.32 -21.30
CA VAL A 154 -37.96 -6.65 -21.90
C VAL A 154 -36.55 -7.20 -22.16
N ASP A 155 -36.25 -8.43 -21.71
CA ASP A 155 -34.95 -9.10 -21.91
C ASP A 155 -34.76 -9.59 -23.35
N ALA A 156 -34.99 -8.71 -24.32
CA ALA A 156 -34.73 -8.92 -25.74
C ALA A 156 -33.73 -7.87 -26.24
N PRO A 157 -32.98 -8.14 -27.32
CA PRO A 157 -32.25 -7.10 -28.04
C PRO A 157 -33.26 -6.03 -28.52
N HIS A 158 -32.87 -4.75 -28.50
CA HIS A 158 -33.73 -3.65 -28.94
C HIS A 158 -33.22 -3.03 -30.24
N THR A 159 -34.14 -2.56 -31.07
CA THR A 159 -33.85 -1.66 -32.20
C THR A 159 -34.06 -0.22 -31.74
N LEU A 160 -33.06 0.63 -31.92
CA LEU A 160 -33.16 2.06 -31.72
C LEU A 160 -33.67 2.72 -33.00
N TYR A 161 -34.79 3.43 -32.87
CA TYR A 161 -35.34 4.36 -33.83
C TYR A 161 -35.03 5.79 -33.39
N ILE A 162 -34.60 6.64 -34.33
CA ILE A 162 -34.48 8.08 -34.13
C ILE A 162 -35.36 8.75 -35.17
N ASP A 163 -36.33 9.55 -34.73
CA ASP A 163 -37.32 10.20 -35.61
C ASP A 163 -38.08 9.19 -36.50
N GLY A 164 -38.40 8.02 -35.94
CA GLY A 164 -39.09 6.93 -36.63
C GLY A 164 -38.22 6.09 -37.57
N VAL A 165 -36.94 6.45 -37.78
CA VAL A 165 -36.01 5.72 -38.65
C VAL A 165 -35.13 4.77 -37.84
N PRO A 166 -35.02 3.48 -38.18
CA PRO A 166 -34.13 2.55 -37.49
C PRO A 166 -32.67 2.98 -37.70
N ARG A 167 -31.93 3.15 -36.60
CA ARG A 167 -30.52 3.57 -36.62
C ARG A 167 -29.57 2.47 -36.14
N ARG A 168 -30.03 1.59 -35.26
CA ARG A 168 -29.20 0.54 -34.69
C ARG A 168 -30.04 -0.63 -34.21
N GLU A 169 -29.66 -1.82 -34.63
CA GLU A 169 -30.30 -3.09 -34.26
C GLU A 169 -29.46 -3.86 -33.22
N GLY A 170 -30.09 -4.82 -32.55
CA GLY A 170 -29.41 -5.76 -31.65
C GLY A 170 -28.84 -5.14 -30.37
N ILE A 171 -29.38 -4.02 -29.89
CA ILE A 171 -28.88 -3.37 -28.67
C ILE A 171 -29.24 -4.25 -27.46
N PRO A 172 -28.27 -4.78 -26.70
CA PRO A 172 -28.59 -5.67 -25.58
C PRO A 172 -29.46 -4.97 -24.54
N ALA A 173 -30.44 -5.69 -23.96
CA ALA A 173 -31.32 -5.17 -22.90
C ALA A 173 -30.53 -4.55 -21.73
N ALA A 174 -29.40 -5.17 -21.34
CA ALA A 174 -28.50 -4.63 -20.32
C ALA A 174 -27.96 -3.22 -20.65
N ARG A 175 -27.73 -2.92 -21.94
CA ARG A 175 -27.28 -1.61 -22.40
C ARG A 175 -28.42 -0.59 -22.37
N ILE A 176 -29.66 -1.02 -22.67
CA ILE A 176 -30.86 -0.19 -22.52
C ILE A 176 -31.12 0.12 -21.03
N ARG A 177 -31.05 -0.89 -20.14
CA ARG A 177 -31.10 -0.70 -18.68
C ARG A 177 -30.08 0.34 -18.20
N THR A 178 -28.87 0.29 -18.75
CA THR A 178 -27.82 1.26 -18.44
C THR A 178 -28.17 2.67 -18.93
N ILE A 179 -28.81 2.80 -20.10
CA ILE A 179 -29.26 4.09 -20.65
C ILE A 179 -30.38 4.69 -19.78
N VAL A 180 -31.37 3.88 -19.40
CA VAL A 180 -32.46 4.28 -18.48
C VAL A 180 -31.91 4.72 -17.12
N ASN A 181 -30.88 4.03 -16.60
CA ASN A 181 -30.24 4.36 -15.33
C ASN A 181 -29.19 5.49 -15.40
N ASN A 182 -28.81 5.96 -16.60
CA ASN A 182 -27.72 6.91 -16.72
C ASN A 182 -28.19 8.33 -16.34
N ARG A 183 -27.48 8.96 -15.39
CA ARG A 183 -27.72 10.34 -14.93
C ARG A 183 -27.82 11.37 -16.06
N ARG A 184 -27.21 11.15 -17.23
CA ARG A 184 -27.35 12.06 -18.40
C ARG A 184 -28.77 12.13 -18.97
N PHE A 185 -29.62 11.14 -18.68
CA PHE A 185 -31.04 11.13 -19.04
C PHE A 185 -31.95 11.43 -17.85
N ALA A 186 -31.39 11.67 -16.65
CA ALA A 186 -32.15 12.09 -15.49
C ALA A 186 -32.80 13.46 -15.76
N GLY A 187 -34.13 13.51 -15.74
CA GLY A 187 -34.92 14.71 -16.02
C GLY A 187 -35.57 14.76 -17.40
N ARG A 188 -35.28 13.81 -18.29
CA ARG A 188 -36.04 13.64 -19.55
C ARG A 188 -37.22 12.69 -19.31
N PRO A 189 -38.41 12.96 -19.86
CA PRO A 189 -39.53 12.03 -19.76
C PRO A 189 -39.16 10.74 -20.47
N VAL A 190 -39.23 9.63 -19.73
CA VAL A 190 -39.08 8.28 -20.27
C VAL A 190 -40.41 7.58 -20.08
N GLU A 191 -41.04 7.17 -21.17
CA GLU A 191 -42.29 6.41 -21.15
C GLU A 191 -42.07 5.04 -21.77
N GLN A 192 -42.83 4.06 -21.29
CA GLN A 192 -42.91 2.74 -21.90
C GLN A 192 -44.26 2.62 -22.59
N ASP A 193 -44.25 2.34 -23.89
CA ASP A 193 -45.48 2.14 -24.65
C ASP A 193 -46.09 0.74 -24.42
N ALA A 194 -47.30 0.52 -24.92
CA ALA A 194 -48.00 -0.77 -24.79
C ALA A 194 -47.29 -1.95 -25.49
N THR A 195 -46.28 -1.68 -26.33
CA THR A 195 -45.47 -2.72 -26.99
C THR A 195 -44.19 -3.06 -26.22
N GLY A 196 -44.00 -2.43 -25.05
CA GLY A 196 -42.80 -2.57 -24.22
C GLY A 196 -41.62 -1.73 -24.73
N ALA A 197 -41.82 -0.86 -25.73
CA ALA A 197 -40.75 -0.01 -26.23
C ALA A 197 -40.52 1.18 -25.29
N ILE A 198 -39.25 1.52 -25.08
CA ILE A 198 -38.86 2.66 -24.24
C ILE A 198 -38.67 3.89 -25.12
N ILE A 199 -39.40 4.95 -24.83
CA ILE A 199 -39.35 6.21 -25.55
C ILE A 199 -38.63 7.23 -24.66
N CYS A 200 -37.59 7.86 -25.21
CA CYS A 200 -36.82 8.92 -24.56
C CYS A 200 -36.51 9.99 -25.62
N ASP A 201 -37.20 11.13 -25.54
CA ASP A 201 -37.25 12.16 -26.58
C ASP A 201 -37.57 11.59 -27.98
N THR A 202 -36.71 11.85 -28.96
CA THR A 202 -36.85 11.37 -30.34
C THR A 202 -36.40 9.92 -30.53
N ARG A 203 -35.98 9.26 -29.46
CA ARG A 203 -35.43 7.90 -29.48
C ARG A 203 -36.46 6.91 -28.97
N ARG A 204 -36.76 5.90 -29.78
CA ARG A 204 -37.60 4.76 -29.41
C ARG A 204 -36.79 3.48 -29.46
N TYR A 205 -36.69 2.76 -28.34
CA TYR A 205 -36.02 1.46 -28.25
C TYR A 205 -37.10 0.37 -28.23
N ALA A 206 -37.32 -0.31 -29.35
CA ALA A 206 -38.35 -1.35 -29.45
C ALA A 206 -37.71 -2.74 -29.32
N PRO A 207 -38.28 -3.67 -28.51
CA PRO A 207 -37.77 -5.04 -28.42
C PRO A 207 -37.88 -5.74 -29.77
N GLN A 208 -36.79 -6.36 -30.22
CA GLN A 208 -36.74 -7.19 -31.42
C GLN A 208 -37.52 -8.47 -31.13
N ARG A 209 -38.57 -8.73 -31.91
CA ARG A 209 -39.22 -10.04 -31.93
C ARG A 209 -38.20 -11.04 -32.46
N ALA A 210 -38.01 -12.15 -31.74
CA ALA A 210 -37.09 -13.21 -32.13
C ALA A 210 -37.42 -13.68 -33.56
N ALA A 211 -36.57 -13.30 -34.51
CA ALA A 211 -36.52 -13.91 -35.82
C ALA A 211 -35.74 -15.24 -35.70
N GLU A 212 -36.11 -16.21 -36.53
CA GLU A 212 -35.65 -17.61 -36.48
C GLU A 212 -34.12 -17.78 -36.44
N GLU A 213 -33.71 -18.66 -35.52
CA GLU A 213 -32.46 -19.41 -35.28
C GLU A 213 -31.10 -18.91 -35.84
N VAL A 214 -30.21 -18.53 -34.92
CA VAL A 214 -28.76 -18.35 -35.10
C VAL A 214 -28.02 -19.43 -34.26
N PRO A 215 -26.91 -20.03 -34.75
CA PRO A 215 -26.24 -21.18 -34.12
C PRO A 215 -25.82 -20.93 -32.66
N THR A 216 -26.05 -21.96 -31.83
CA THR A 216 -25.96 -21.86 -30.38
C THR A 216 -24.53 -21.78 -29.85
N VAL A 217 -24.37 -21.06 -28.73
CA VAL A 217 -23.14 -20.84 -27.93
C VAL A 217 -22.29 -22.11 -27.70
N ARG A 218 -22.88 -23.31 -27.78
CA ARG A 218 -22.17 -24.59 -27.64
C ARG A 218 -21.19 -24.88 -28.78
N GLU A 219 -21.45 -24.42 -30.00
CA GLU A 219 -20.55 -24.66 -31.14
C GLU A 219 -19.29 -23.80 -31.03
N GLN A 220 -19.44 -22.54 -30.67
CA GLN A 220 -18.32 -21.62 -30.42
C GLN A 220 -17.41 -22.11 -29.27
N GLN A 221 -17.99 -22.72 -28.24
CA GLN A 221 -17.23 -23.32 -27.14
C GLN A 221 -16.43 -24.56 -27.58
N ARG A 222 -16.95 -25.39 -28.50
CA ARG A 222 -16.22 -26.55 -29.04
C ARG A 222 -15.02 -26.14 -29.88
N GLU A 223 -15.17 -25.11 -30.72
CA GLU A 223 -14.04 -24.58 -31.52
C GLU A 223 -12.96 -23.92 -30.65
N ALA A 224 -13.35 -23.25 -29.57
CA ALA A 224 -12.40 -22.69 -28.61
C ALA A 224 -11.59 -23.79 -27.90
N LEU A 225 -12.24 -24.86 -27.46
CA LEU A 225 -11.57 -26.01 -26.83
C LEU A 225 -10.63 -26.73 -27.81
N ALA A 226 -11.03 -26.91 -29.06
CA ALA A 226 -10.19 -27.52 -30.08
C ALA A 226 -8.88 -26.75 -30.31
N ARG A 227 -8.93 -25.40 -30.32
CA ARG A 227 -7.75 -24.55 -30.46
C ARG A 227 -6.80 -24.64 -29.26
N ILE A 228 -7.34 -24.67 -28.05
CA ILE A 228 -6.54 -24.82 -26.82
C ILE A 228 -5.83 -26.17 -26.80
N GLN A 229 -6.54 -27.23 -27.19
CA GLN A 229 -5.99 -28.57 -27.23
C GLN A 229 -4.86 -28.70 -28.26
N ALA A 230 -5.05 -28.16 -29.47
CA ALA A 230 -4.02 -28.11 -30.49
C ALA A 230 -2.75 -27.38 -30.02
N LYS A 231 -2.89 -26.26 -29.30
CA LYS A 231 -1.74 -25.52 -28.75
C LYS A 231 -1.01 -26.32 -27.67
N ALA A 232 -1.74 -26.98 -26.77
CA ALA A 232 -1.15 -27.82 -25.73
C ALA A 232 -0.43 -29.05 -26.31
N ASP A 233 -0.94 -29.63 -27.39
CA ASP A 233 -0.29 -30.74 -28.10
C ASP A 233 1.01 -30.29 -28.78
N ALA A 234 1.02 -29.09 -29.39
CA ALA A 234 2.22 -28.51 -30.00
C ALA A 234 3.34 -28.27 -28.96
N GLN A 235 3.01 -27.66 -27.81
CA GLN A 235 3.98 -27.43 -26.74
C GLN A 235 4.54 -28.73 -26.13
N ARG A 236 3.68 -29.75 -25.97
CA ARG A 236 4.13 -31.08 -25.54
C ARG A 236 5.04 -31.77 -26.56
N ALA A 237 4.89 -31.48 -27.86
CA ALA A 237 5.80 -31.98 -28.88
C ALA A 237 7.16 -31.27 -28.83
N GLU A 238 7.17 -29.95 -28.70
CA GLU A 238 8.38 -29.12 -28.60
C GLU A 238 9.23 -29.48 -27.37
N HIS A 239 8.62 -29.54 -26.19
CA HIS A 239 9.32 -29.93 -24.96
C HIS A 239 9.90 -31.35 -25.04
N ARG A 240 9.21 -32.29 -25.70
CA ARG A 240 9.77 -33.63 -25.92
C ARG A 240 10.97 -33.61 -26.85
N ALA A 241 10.96 -32.76 -27.87
CA ALA A 241 12.10 -32.62 -28.78
C ALA A 241 13.33 -32.08 -28.04
N GLU A 242 13.16 -31.03 -27.24
CA GLU A 242 14.23 -30.45 -26.42
C GLU A 242 14.82 -31.46 -25.41
N MET A 243 13.96 -32.23 -24.74
CA MET A 243 14.39 -33.29 -23.83
C MET A 243 15.19 -34.39 -24.54
N ASP A 244 14.75 -34.81 -25.73
CA ASP A 244 15.47 -35.79 -26.54
C ASP A 244 16.84 -35.26 -27.00
N ASP A 245 16.94 -33.98 -27.40
CA ASP A 245 18.21 -33.32 -27.72
C ASP A 245 19.16 -33.28 -26.51
N ARG A 246 18.65 -32.93 -25.33
CA ARG A 246 19.46 -32.87 -24.11
C ARG A 246 19.99 -34.24 -23.70
N ILE A 247 19.16 -35.28 -23.76
CA ILE A 247 19.58 -36.66 -23.47
C ILE A 247 20.66 -37.11 -24.46
N ALA A 248 20.53 -36.77 -25.74
CA ALA A 248 21.54 -37.11 -26.74
C ALA A 248 22.88 -36.40 -26.48
N ALA A 249 22.85 -35.11 -26.10
CA ALA A 249 24.03 -34.34 -25.74
C ALA A 249 24.75 -34.91 -24.50
N GLU A 250 23.99 -35.25 -23.45
CA GLU A 250 24.53 -35.84 -22.20
C GLU A 250 25.23 -37.18 -22.47
N HIS A 251 24.62 -38.04 -23.29
CA HIS A 251 25.24 -39.32 -23.68
C HIS A 251 26.54 -39.10 -24.49
N GLN A 252 26.53 -38.13 -25.41
CA GLN A 252 27.70 -37.79 -26.22
C GLN A 252 28.86 -37.26 -25.36
N GLU A 253 28.57 -36.44 -24.35
CA GLU A 253 29.54 -35.94 -23.37
C GLU A 253 30.22 -37.09 -22.60
N HIS A 254 29.47 -38.15 -22.28
CA HIS A 254 29.98 -39.34 -21.61
C HIS A 254 30.58 -40.41 -22.55
N GLY A 255 30.72 -40.13 -23.85
CA GLY A 255 31.25 -41.07 -24.84
C GLY A 255 30.37 -42.30 -25.07
N ALA A 256 29.10 -42.23 -24.67
CA ALA A 256 28.11 -43.29 -24.86
C ALA A 256 27.16 -42.92 -26.03
N PRO A 257 26.68 -43.90 -26.80
CA PRO A 257 25.61 -43.64 -27.76
C PRO A 257 24.31 -43.29 -27.02
N ALA A 258 23.51 -42.39 -27.60
CA ALA A 258 22.17 -42.08 -27.09
C ALA A 258 21.29 -43.34 -27.07
N PRO A 259 20.31 -43.46 -26.16
CA PRO A 259 19.39 -44.60 -26.14
C PRO A 259 18.68 -44.74 -27.49
N ALA A 260 18.59 -45.97 -28.03
CA ALA A 260 18.04 -46.22 -29.37
C ALA A 260 16.63 -45.62 -29.59
N ALA A 261 15.80 -45.58 -28.54
CA ALA A 261 14.47 -44.98 -28.60
C ALA A 261 14.50 -43.44 -28.68
N VAL A 262 15.50 -42.79 -28.09
CA VAL A 262 15.74 -41.34 -28.23
C VAL A 262 16.26 -41.08 -29.64
N GLN A 263 17.30 -41.81 -30.06
CA GLN A 263 17.90 -41.65 -31.38
C GLN A 263 16.86 -41.80 -32.51
N ALA A 264 16.00 -42.82 -32.47
CA ALA A 264 14.93 -43.00 -33.46
C ALA A 264 13.93 -41.82 -33.51
N ARG A 265 13.66 -41.14 -32.39
CA ARG A 265 12.82 -39.92 -32.37
C ARG A 265 13.53 -38.71 -32.94
N ILE A 266 14.85 -38.59 -32.72
CA ILE A 266 15.70 -37.56 -33.33
C ILE A 266 15.79 -37.75 -34.84
N ASP A 267 15.95 -38.99 -35.30
CA ASP A 267 16.04 -39.31 -36.71
C ASP A 267 14.70 -39.06 -37.42
N ALA A 268 13.57 -39.40 -36.78
CA ALA A 268 12.23 -39.18 -37.31
C ALA A 268 11.85 -37.70 -37.48
N ARG A 269 12.43 -36.78 -36.67
CA ARG A 269 12.18 -35.33 -36.78
C ARG A 269 13.09 -34.62 -37.79
N THR A 270 14.10 -35.30 -38.32
CA THR A 270 15.15 -34.68 -39.14
C THR A 270 15.11 -35.18 -40.60
N PRO A 271 14.08 -34.87 -41.41
CA PRO A 271 14.18 -35.00 -42.84
C PRO A 271 15.02 -33.83 -43.41
N ASP A 272 16.03 -34.13 -44.21
CA ASP A 272 16.92 -33.18 -44.92
C ASP A 272 17.91 -32.34 -44.08
N ARG A 273 18.92 -32.99 -43.50
CA ARG A 273 20.19 -32.32 -43.19
C ARG A 273 21.30 -32.78 -44.15
N THR A 274 21.54 -31.95 -45.16
CA THR A 274 22.70 -32.01 -46.06
C THR A 274 24.01 -31.93 -45.24
N PRO A 275 25.05 -32.73 -45.53
CA PRO A 275 26.21 -32.88 -44.64
C PRO A 275 27.10 -31.62 -44.57
N ALA A 276 27.68 -31.46 -43.39
CA ALA A 276 28.27 -30.26 -42.82
C ALA A 276 29.54 -29.71 -43.51
N ARG A 277 29.69 -28.38 -43.45
CA ARG A 277 30.97 -27.69 -43.64
C ARG A 277 31.90 -27.93 -42.45
N ARG A 278 33.13 -28.27 -42.78
CA ARG A 278 34.27 -28.55 -41.89
C ARG A 278 34.77 -27.24 -41.24
N VAL A 279 34.82 -27.19 -39.91
CA VAL A 279 35.46 -26.12 -39.13
C VAL A 279 36.89 -26.54 -38.81
N LEU A 280 37.85 -25.63 -39.04
CA LEU A 280 39.26 -25.78 -38.66
C LEU A 280 39.49 -25.12 -37.29
N GLU A 281 40.27 -25.79 -36.44
CA GLU A 281 40.72 -25.31 -35.15
C GLU A 281 41.58 -24.04 -35.28
N GLY A 282 41.14 -22.99 -34.61
CA GLY A 282 41.90 -21.81 -34.25
C GLY A 282 41.16 -21.12 -33.12
N LEU A 283 41.75 -21.09 -31.92
CA LEU A 283 41.19 -20.41 -30.75
C LEU A 283 41.21 -18.89 -31.00
N VAL A 284 40.19 -18.39 -31.68
CA VAL A 284 39.80 -16.99 -31.63
C VAL A 284 38.88 -16.87 -30.42
N VAL A 285 39.32 -16.14 -29.38
CA VAL A 285 38.41 -15.70 -28.32
C VAL A 285 37.49 -14.65 -28.96
N THR A 286 36.41 -15.11 -29.58
CA THR A 286 35.29 -14.26 -29.97
C THR A 286 34.60 -13.84 -28.68
N HIS A 287 34.93 -12.65 -28.18
CA HIS A 287 34.00 -11.94 -27.31
C HIS A 287 32.76 -11.60 -28.16
N ASP A 288 31.56 -11.79 -27.62
CA ASP A 288 30.26 -11.58 -28.31
C ASP A 288 29.98 -10.11 -28.70
N GLY A 289 31.02 -9.28 -28.84
CA GLY A 289 30.93 -7.88 -29.26
C GLY A 289 30.17 -6.98 -28.28
N THR A 290 29.88 -7.46 -27.07
CA THR A 290 29.06 -6.78 -26.07
C THR A 290 29.77 -6.60 -24.73
N ALA A 291 29.43 -5.53 -24.01
CA ALA A 291 29.88 -5.28 -22.64
C ALA A 291 28.76 -4.64 -21.80
N THR A 292 28.73 -4.95 -20.50
CA THR A 292 27.72 -4.44 -19.57
C THR A 292 28.26 -3.25 -18.79
N GLY A 293 27.56 -2.11 -18.83
CA GLY A 293 27.90 -0.87 -18.12
C GLY A 293 29.00 -0.04 -18.77
N SER A 294 29.50 -0.42 -19.95
CA SER A 294 30.53 0.29 -20.73
C SER A 294 30.48 -0.16 -22.19
N THR A 295 31.15 0.54 -23.11
CA THR A 295 31.43 -0.01 -24.45
C THR A 295 32.46 -1.14 -24.36
N PRO A 296 32.48 -2.12 -25.27
CA PRO A 296 33.44 -3.21 -25.24
C PRO A 296 34.90 -2.73 -25.25
N SER A 297 35.24 -1.74 -26.08
CA SER A 297 36.54 -1.07 -26.11
C SER A 297 36.99 -0.46 -24.76
N ASN A 298 36.07 -0.13 -23.86
CA ASN A 298 36.36 0.49 -22.55
C ASN A 298 36.18 -0.46 -21.36
N ALA A 299 35.77 -1.71 -21.58
CA ALA A 299 35.37 -2.63 -20.50
C ALA A 299 36.50 -2.94 -19.51
N ALA A 300 37.75 -2.93 -19.98
CA ALA A 300 38.94 -3.19 -19.17
C ALA A 300 39.59 -1.92 -18.59
N HIS A 301 39.05 -0.72 -18.86
CA HIS A 301 39.65 0.52 -18.35
C HIS A 301 39.56 0.59 -16.82
N PRO A 302 40.65 0.88 -16.09
CA PRO A 302 40.67 0.80 -14.62
C PRO A 302 39.61 1.69 -13.96
N ASN A 303 39.40 2.91 -14.47
CA ASN A 303 38.38 3.82 -13.95
C ASN A 303 36.95 3.34 -14.24
N VAL A 304 36.74 2.63 -15.35
CA VAL A 304 35.43 2.03 -15.68
C VAL A 304 35.12 0.88 -14.73
N VAL A 305 36.11 0.00 -14.49
CA VAL A 305 35.97 -1.11 -13.54
C VAL A 305 35.67 -0.59 -12.12
N ALA A 306 36.41 0.43 -11.68
CA ALA A 306 36.19 1.05 -10.37
C ALA A 306 34.81 1.70 -10.25
N ALA A 307 34.38 2.45 -11.27
CA ALA A 307 33.06 3.09 -11.29
C ALA A 307 31.93 2.06 -11.30
N ARG A 308 32.05 0.98 -12.08
CA ARG A 308 31.10 -0.14 -12.08
C ARG A 308 30.98 -0.81 -10.71
N ALA A 309 32.09 -0.97 -10.00
CA ALA A 309 32.07 -1.49 -8.63
C ALA A 309 31.39 -0.53 -7.65
N ALA A 310 31.53 0.78 -7.82
CA ALA A 310 30.82 1.78 -7.03
C ALA A 310 29.30 1.82 -7.31
N LEU A 311 28.92 1.55 -8.57
CA LEU A 311 27.54 1.46 -9.05
C LEU A 311 26.96 0.04 -8.95
N ASP A 312 27.46 -0.76 -8.01
CA ASP A 312 26.89 -2.09 -7.74
C ASP A 312 25.38 -2.00 -7.43
N ASN A 313 24.65 -3.05 -7.80
CA ASN A 313 23.20 -3.14 -7.61
C ASN A 313 22.36 -2.11 -8.39
N MET A 314 22.96 -1.37 -9.33
CA MET A 314 22.23 -0.60 -10.34
C MET A 314 22.19 -1.36 -11.67
N ALA A 315 21.09 -1.21 -12.41
CA ALA A 315 20.97 -1.80 -13.74
C ALA A 315 22.02 -1.19 -14.68
N ALA A 316 22.86 -2.05 -15.25
CA ALA A 316 23.92 -1.66 -16.18
C ALA A 316 23.46 -1.93 -17.62
N ALA A 317 23.64 -0.95 -18.51
CA ALA A 317 23.25 -1.09 -19.91
C ALA A 317 24.18 -2.07 -20.65
N THR A 318 23.62 -3.01 -21.41
CA THR A 318 24.41 -3.88 -22.31
C THR A 318 24.63 -3.17 -23.63
N MET A 319 25.89 -2.96 -24.00
CA MET A 319 26.32 -2.15 -25.14
C MET A 319 27.06 -2.99 -26.15
N THR A 320 26.85 -2.72 -27.44
CA THR A 320 27.71 -3.21 -28.53
C THR A 320 28.79 -2.18 -28.88
N GLU A 321 29.78 -2.55 -29.69
CA GLU A 321 30.78 -1.59 -30.22
C GLU A 321 30.16 -0.55 -31.16
N HIS A 322 28.96 -0.82 -31.71
CA HIS A 322 28.28 0.02 -32.69
C HIS A 322 27.02 0.70 -32.15
N HIS A 323 26.83 0.71 -30.83
CA HIS A 323 25.63 1.28 -30.22
C HIS A 323 25.56 2.80 -30.43
N ASP A 324 24.57 3.25 -31.20
CA ASP A 324 24.31 4.66 -31.41
C ASP A 324 23.35 5.17 -30.32
N VAL A 325 23.91 5.92 -29.37
CA VAL A 325 23.16 6.49 -28.24
C VAL A 325 22.26 7.69 -28.63
N THR A 326 22.39 8.20 -29.85
CA THR A 326 21.54 9.27 -30.39
C THR A 326 20.39 8.73 -31.22
N GLU A 327 20.67 7.74 -32.06
CA GLU A 327 19.69 7.08 -32.94
C GLU A 327 19.76 5.55 -32.77
N PRO A 328 19.27 5.00 -31.64
CA PRO A 328 19.35 3.57 -31.38
C PRO A 328 18.57 2.79 -32.44
N THR A 329 19.18 1.69 -32.89
CA THR A 329 18.56 0.74 -33.81
C THR A 329 17.40 0.01 -33.16
N GLY A 330 16.59 -0.70 -33.97
CA GLY A 330 15.42 -1.44 -33.47
C GLY A 330 15.73 -2.46 -32.38
N ASP A 331 16.94 -3.02 -32.36
CA ASP A 331 17.38 -3.98 -31.34
C ASP A 331 17.89 -3.29 -30.06
N GLU A 332 18.25 -2.01 -30.15
CA GLU A 332 18.81 -1.20 -29.07
C GLU A 332 17.74 -0.44 -28.26
N VAL A 333 16.49 -0.40 -28.74
CA VAL A 333 15.36 0.28 -28.06
C VAL A 333 14.99 -0.33 -26.72
N ASN A 334 15.50 -1.52 -26.40
CA ASN A 334 15.26 -2.18 -25.12
C ASN A 334 16.43 -1.99 -24.13
N VAL A 335 17.51 -1.31 -24.52
CA VAL A 335 18.67 -1.10 -23.66
C VAL A 335 18.33 -0.04 -22.60
N ARG A 336 18.50 -0.42 -21.33
CA ARG A 336 18.24 0.43 -20.16
C ARG A 336 19.33 0.23 -19.11
N GLY A 337 19.71 1.32 -18.44
CA GLY A 337 20.65 1.30 -17.32
C GLY A 337 21.81 2.27 -17.50
N TYR A 338 22.81 2.20 -16.62
CA TYR A 338 23.95 3.11 -16.68
C TYR A 338 24.99 2.69 -17.73
N LEU A 339 25.68 3.68 -18.30
CA LEU A 339 26.84 3.54 -19.19
C LEU A 339 28.00 4.38 -18.65
N VAL A 340 29.14 3.75 -18.39
CA VAL A 340 30.38 4.43 -17.97
C VAL A 340 31.33 4.58 -19.16
N GLN A 341 31.79 5.80 -19.40
CA GLN A 341 32.86 6.10 -20.35
C GLN A 341 34.04 6.75 -19.62
N PRO A 342 35.28 6.25 -19.81
CA PRO A 342 36.45 6.89 -19.23
C PRO A 342 36.69 8.25 -19.89
N ARG A 343 37.21 9.20 -19.11
CA ARG A 343 37.71 10.50 -19.58
C ARG A 343 39.19 10.61 -19.20
N GLU A 344 39.84 11.69 -19.62
CA GLU A 344 41.26 11.92 -19.31
C GLU A 344 41.51 11.94 -17.79
N GLY A 345 42.62 11.32 -17.36
CA GLY A 345 42.99 11.18 -15.96
C GLY A 345 42.10 10.20 -15.19
N ASP A 346 41.78 10.53 -13.95
CA ASP A 346 40.96 9.72 -13.04
C ASP A 346 39.45 9.98 -13.16
N ARG A 347 39.04 10.63 -14.24
CA ARG A 347 37.67 11.09 -14.47
C ARG A 347 36.87 10.08 -15.29
N VAL A 348 35.60 9.90 -14.94
CA VAL A 348 34.61 9.14 -15.72
C VAL A 348 33.38 9.99 -16.03
N ALA A 349 32.73 9.70 -17.14
CA ALA A 349 31.39 10.19 -17.46
C ALA A 349 30.40 9.02 -17.34
N VAL A 350 29.38 9.17 -16.50
CA VAL A 350 28.34 8.16 -16.28
C VAL A 350 27.01 8.66 -16.81
N TYR A 351 26.47 7.95 -17.79
CA TYR A 351 25.19 8.23 -18.46
C TYR A 351 24.11 7.29 -17.93
N TRP A 352 22.84 7.71 -18.02
CA TRP A 352 21.68 6.83 -17.90
C TRP A 352 21.03 6.66 -19.27
N LEU A 353 20.83 5.41 -19.70
CA LEU A 353 20.17 5.07 -20.95
C LEU A 353 18.74 4.61 -20.68
N GLU A 354 17.80 5.17 -21.44
CA GLU A 354 16.40 4.74 -21.50
C GLU A 354 16.01 4.55 -22.96
N GLY A 355 15.58 3.34 -23.32
CA GLY A 355 15.28 3.00 -24.71
C GLY A 355 16.47 3.14 -25.66
N GLY A 356 17.68 2.84 -25.16
CA GLY A 356 18.94 2.98 -25.90
C GLY A 356 19.46 4.41 -26.03
N ARG A 357 18.75 5.43 -25.52
CA ARG A 357 19.10 6.86 -25.62
C ARG A 357 19.60 7.43 -24.30
N ILE A 358 20.54 8.37 -24.38
CA ILE A 358 20.97 9.14 -23.21
C ILE A 358 19.83 10.04 -22.71
N VAL A 359 19.52 9.93 -21.43
CA VAL A 359 18.58 10.80 -20.73
C VAL A 359 19.27 12.09 -20.28
N ARG A 360 18.54 13.21 -20.36
CA ARG A 360 18.97 14.50 -19.81
C ARG A 360 18.51 14.67 -18.37
N HIS A 361 19.27 15.43 -17.58
CA HIS A 361 18.91 15.74 -16.19
C HIS A 361 17.59 16.52 -16.04
N ASP A 362 17.23 17.35 -17.03
CA ASP A 362 15.97 18.09 -17.07
C ASP A 362 14.77 17.26 -17.55
N ASP A 363 14.95 15.98 -17.89
CA ASP A 363 13.84 15.09 -18.22
C ASP A 363 13.00 14.79 -16.96
N PRO A 364 11.69 15.13 -16.93
CA PRO A 364 10.88 14.96 -15.73
C PRO A 364 10.67 13.50 -15.31
N ALA A 365 10.75 12.56 -16.25
CA ALA A 365 10.49 11.15 -15.99
C ALA A 365 11.76 10.42 -15.52
N PHE A 366 12.92 10.81 -16.06
CA PHE A 366 14.16 10.03 -15.90
C PHE A 366 15.36 10.83 -15.37
N GLY A 367 15.27 12.15 -15.24
CA GLY A 367 16.28 13.01 -14.61
C GLY A 367 16.73 12.53 -13.22
N PRO A 368 15.82 12.07 -12.33
CA PRO A 368 16.19 11.51 -11.02
C PRO A 368 17.17 10.32 -11.08
N SER A 369 17.28 9.61 -12.21
CA SER A 369 18.25 8.53 -12.36
C SER A 369 19.70 9.04 -12.34
N LEU A 370 19.97 10.25 -12.86
CA LEU A 370 21.29 10.88 -12.76
C LEU A 370 21.61 11.33 -11.33
N ASP A 371 20.61 11.80 -10.57
CA ASP A 371 20.77 12.12 -9.15
C ASP A 371 21.12 10.87 -8.33
N CYS A 372 20.47 9.74 -8.62
CA CYS A 372 20.80 8.45 -8.00
C CYS A 372 22.23 7.99 -8.30
N LEU A 373 22.71 8.17 -9.54
CA LEU A 373 24.09 7.85 -9.92
C LEU A 373 25.10 8.74 -9.18
N SER A 374 24.82 10.05 -9.10
CA SER A 374 25.63 11.02 -8.35
C SER A 374 25.74 10.61 -6.89
N TYR A 375 24.61 10.39 -6.23
CA TYR A 375 24.55 10.00 -4.82
C TYR A 375 25.32 8.70 -4.55
N ARG A 376 25.17 7.68 -5.40
CA ARG A 376 25.87 6.40 -5.24
C ARG A 376 27.39 6.53 -5.35
N LEU A 377 27.87 7.31 -6.32
CA LEU A 377 29.30 7.58 -6.48
C LEU A 377 29.86 8.33 -5.26
N GLU A 378 29.18 9.37 -4.78
CA GLU A 378 29.55 10.12 -3.58
C GLU A 378 29.61 9.23 -2.33
N CYS A 379 28.60 8.38 -2.11
CA CYS A 379 28.59 7.42 -0.99
C CYS A 379 29.76 6.43 -1.01
N ARG A 380 30.38 6.21 -2.18
CA ARG A 380 31.55 5.34 -2.35
C ARG A 380 32.86 6.12 -2.44
N GLY A 381 32.85 7.39 -2.03
CA GLY A 381 34.04 8.24 -1.93
C GLY A 381 34.51 8.84 -3.25
N TRP A 382 33.72 8.78 -4.32
CA TRP A 382 34.02 9.50 -5.56
C TRP A 382 33.73 10.98 -5.38
N THR A 383 34.54 11.83 -6.01
CA THR A 383 34.25 13.27 -6.06
C THR A 383 33.42 13.55 -7.31
N VAL A 384 32.14 13.91 -7.13
CA VAL A 384 31.22 14.18 -8.23
C VAL A 384 31.20 15.68 -8.56
N GLU A 385 31.27 16.01 -9.84
CA GLU A 385 31.16 17.40 -10.30
C GLU A 385 29.71 17.89 -10.26
N PRO A 386 29.46 19.18 -9.95
CA PRO A 386 28.12 19.74 -9.97
C PRO A 386 27.44 19.56 -11.32
N MET A 387 26.25 18.94 -11.34
CA MET A 387 25.45 18.79 -12.55
C MET A 387 24.69 20.07 -12.86
N LEU A 388 24.66 20.45 -14.15
CA LEU A 388 23.75 21.47 -14.66
C LEU A 388 22.40 20.82 -15.00
N ARG A 389 21.32 21.62 -15.05
CA ARG A 389 20.00 21.11 -15.47
C ARG A 389 20.02 20.46 -16.86
N SER A 390 20.91 20.90 -17.75
CA SER A 390 21.07 20.33 -19.10
C SER A 390 22.14 19.24 -19.20
N SER A 391 22.64 18.71 -18.07
CA SER A 391 23.65 17.66 -18.07
C SER A 391 23.10 16.37 -18.68
N LEU A 392 23.92 15.72 -19.51
CA LEU A 392 23.66 14.39 -20.10
C LEU A 392 24.30 13.25 -19.28
N CYS A 393 25.21 13.59 -18.35
CA CYS A 393 25.95 12.63 -17.55
C CYS A 393 26.37 13.23 -16.21
N VAL A 394 26.72 12.33 -15.29
CA VAL A 394 27.47 12.62 -14.08
C VAL A 394 28.96 12.53 -14.40
N PHE A 395 29.72 13.59 -14.12
CA PHE A 395 31.19 13.51 -14.12
C PHE A 395 31.68 13.21 -12.71
N ALA A 396 32.55 12.20 -12.57
CA ALA A 396 33.09 11.81 -11.27
C ALA A 396 34.58 11.50 -11.37
N HIS A 397 35.31 11.81 -10.31
CA HIS A 397 36.74 11.53 -10.17
C HIS A 397 36.93 10.38 -9.19
N ARG A 398 37.72 9.40 -9.60
CA ARG A 398 38.12 8.29 -8.75
C ARG A 398 38.82 8.88 -7.52
N PRO A 399 38.52 8.41 -6.29
CA PRO A 399 39.26 8.85 -5.11
C PRO A 399 40.75 8.62 -5.37
N ALA A 400 41.56 9.67 -5.17
CA ALA A 400 43.00 9.56 -5.31
C ALA A 400 43.44 8.39 -4.43
N GLU A 401 44.24 7.48 -4.97
CA GLU A 401 44.78 6.33 -4.24
C GLU A 401 45.88 6.79 -3.25
N GLU A 402 45.66 7.94 -2.61
CA GLU A 402 46.49 8.53 -1.57
C GLU A 402 46.42 7.60 -0.36
N GLN A 403 47.42 6.71 -0.33
CA GLN A 403 48.03 6.08 0.83
C GLN A 403 47.06 5.95 2.01
N ARG A 404 46.35 4.82 2.08
CA ARG A 404 45.91 4.30 3.38
C ARG A 404 47.10 4.40 4.33
N PRO A 405 47.11 5.27 5.36
CA PRO A 405 48.14 5.16 6.37
C PRO A 405 47.97 3.78 6.97
N ALA A 406 49.06 3.00 6.98
CA ALA A 406 49.12 1.81 7.79
C ALA A 406 48.69 2.22 9.20
N VAL A 407 47.57 1.66 9.68
CA VAL A 407 47.06 1.92 11.02
C VAL A 407 48.06 1.26 11.97
N GLU A 408 49.11 2.01 12.31
CA GLU A 408 49.96 1.72 13.45
C GLU A 408 49.13 1.92 14.71
N ALA A 409 49.02 0.83 15.45
CA ALA A 409 48.44 0.77 16.77
C ALA A 409 49.23 1.68 17.72
N HIS A 410 48.82 2.94 17.86
CA HIS A 410 49.23 3.76 18.99
C HIS A 410 48.19 3.65 20.11
N GLN A 411 48.51 2.75 21.03
CA GLN A 411 48.14 2.86 22.43
C GLN A 411 48.64 4.21 22.95
N ASP A 412 47.75 5.06 23.43
CA ASP A 412 48.06 5.91 24.57
C ASP A 412 46.81 6.21 25.40
N VAL A 413 47.03 6.16 26.70
CA VAL A 413 46.07 5.89 27.76
C VAL A 413 45.91 7.12 28.65
N ALA A 414 44.70 7.23 29.22
CA ALA A 414 44.38 7.87 30.51
C ALA A 414 44.27 9.40 30.61
N ALA A 415 43.01 9.86 30.50
CA ALA A 415 42.40 10.76 31.49
C ALA A 415 40.87 10.65 31.43
N GLY A 416 40.28 9.73 32.20
CA GLY A 416 38.80 9.59 32.27
C GLY A 416 38.23 8.41 33.06
N GLY A 417 39.10 7.58 33.68
CA GLY A 417 38.71 6.26 34.19
C GLY A 417 37.78 6.22 35.40
N VAL A 418 37.69 7.25 36.23
CA VAL A 418 37.01 7.09 37.54
C VAL A 418 35.48 7.28 37.47
N ALA A 419 34.96 8.11 36.56
CA ALA A 419 33.51 8.30 36.40
C ALA A 419 32.85 7.20 35.55
N ALA A 420 33.56 6.69 34.53
CA ALA A 420 33.07 5.64 33.64
C ALA A 420 33.11 4.23 34.27
N GLU A 421 33.95 4.03 35.29
CA GLU A 421 34.06 2.75 36.00
C GLU A 421 33.04 2.62 37.13
N VAL A 422 32.69 3.72 37.81
CA VAL A 422 31.56 3.76 38.74
C VAL A 422 30.23 3.59 37.99
N GLY A 423 30.09 4.19 36.81
CA GLY A 423 28.91 3.99 35.94
C GLY A 423 28.77 2.55 35.45
N ARG A 424 29.86 1.91 34.98
CA ARG A 424 29.84 0.51 34.53
C ARG A 424 29.58 -0.49 35.66
N ARG A 425 30.01 -0.19 36.89
CA ARG A 425 29.81 -1.07 38.05
C ARG A 425 28.40 -0.98 38.63
N VAL A 426 27.73 0.17 38.50
CA VAL A 426 26.31 0.35 38.86
C VAL A 426 25.36 -0.17 37.76
N LEU A 427 25.77 -0.15 36.49
CA LEU A 427 25.00 -0.70 35.36
C LEU A 427 25.08 -2.23 35.21
N ALA A 428 26.11 -2.89 35.77
CA ALA A 428 26.24 -4.34 35.74
C ALA A 428 25.29 -5.08 36.71
N GLU A 429 24.61 -4.38 37.61
CA GLU A 429 23.69 -4.97 38.59
C GLU A 429 22.22 -5.03 38.11
N ALA A 430 21.91 -4.44 36.95
CA ALA A 430 20.62 -4.58 36.25
C ALA A 430 20.86 -5.29 34.91
N GLY A 431 20.80 -6.63 34.91
CA GLY A 431 21.38 -7.53 33.90
C GLY A 431 20.81 -7.55 32.47
N GLU A 432 20.42 -6.42 31.87
CA GLU A 432 20.15 -6.29 30.43
C GLU A 432 21.06 -5.21 29.82
N SER A 433 21.77 -5.55 28.75
CA SER A 433 22.64 -4.59 28.05
C SER A 433 21.77 -3.58 27.29
N PRO A 434 22.13 -2.29 27.22
CA PRO A 434 21.40 -1.30 26.41
C PRO A 434 21.26 -1.70 24.93
N ALA A 435 22.12 -2.60 24.43
CA ALA A 435 22.00 -3.20 23.10
C ALA A 435 20.77 -4.14 22.95
N ASP A 436 20.43 -4.88 24.01
CA ASP A 436 19.28 -5.79 24.01
C ASP A 436 17.98 -4.97 23.98
N SER A 437 17.96 -3.87 24.73
CA SER A 437 16.85 -2.90 24.73
C SER A 437 16.62 -2.32 23.33
N ALA A 438 17.67 -1.80 22.68
CA ALA A 438 17.57 -1.25 21.33
C ALA A 438 16.99 -2.27 20.32
N THR A 439 17.44 -3.52 20.38
CA THR A 439 16.95 -4.60 19.50
C THR A 439 15.44 -4.83 19.65
N LEU A 440 14.93 -4.81 20.89
CA LEU A 440 13.50 -4.94 21.16
C LEU A 440 12.69 -3.80 20.52
N PHE A 441 13.18 -2.55 20.58
CA PHE A 441 12.46 -1.39 20.05
C PHE A 441 12.50 -1.29 18.52
N VAL A 442 13.60 -1.70 17.88
CA VAL A 442 13.62 -1.89 16.41
C VAL A 442 12.57 -2.93 16.02
N ALA A 443 12.53 -4.06 16.73
CA ALA A 443 11.58 -5.13 16.44
C ALA A 443 10.13 -4.72 16.69
N LEU A 444 9.87 -3.91 17.71
CA LEU A 444 8.56 -3.35 18.01
C LEU A 444 8.06 -2.44 16.87
N ALA A 445 8.89 -1.50 16.41
CA ALA A 445 8.56 -0.63 15.28
C ALA A 445 8.30 -1.44 14.00
N ALA A 446 9.17 -2.42 13.72
CA ALA A 446 8.98 -3.35 12.61
C ALA A 446 7.65 -4.10 12.72
N TYR A 447 7.31 -4.62 13.90
CA TYR A 447 6.05 -5.33 14.13
C TYR A 447 4.83 -4.42 13.88
N GLU A 448 4.84 -3.19 14.38
CA GLU A 448 3.76 -2.23 14.13
C GLU A 448 3.59 -1.91 12.64
N SER A 449 4.69 -1.75 11.91
CA SER A 449 4.65 -1.56 10.46
C SER A 449 3.96 -2.74 9.75
N THR A 450 4.18 -3.98 10.21
CA THR A 450 3.46 -5.15 9.65
C THR A 450 1.96 -5.15 9.97
N VAL A 451 1.58 -4.70 11.17
CA VAL A 451 0.16 -4.57 11.56
C VAL A 451 -0.52 -3.51 10.68
N GLN A 452 0.14 -2.37 10.48
CA GLN A 452 -0.36 -1.30 9.64
C GLN A 452 -0.46 -1.70 8.16
N ALA A 453 0.60 -2.32 7.62
CA ALA A 453 0.62 -2.83 6.24
C ALA A 453 -0.50 -3.84 5.98
N ARG A 454 -0.86 -4.66 6.98
CA ARG A 454 -1.98 -5.59 6.87
C ARG A 454 -3.34 -4.87 6.78
N LEU A 455 -3.51 -3.73 7.45
CA LEU A 455 -4.73 -2.93 7.38
C LEU A 455 -4.83 -2.18 6.04
N THR A 456 -3.72 -1.68 5.54
CA THR A 456 -3.63 -0.86 4.33
C THR A 456 -2.53 -1.36 3.40
N ILE A 457 -2.76 -2.50 2.74
CA ILE A 457 -1.76 -3.07 1.84
C ILE A 457 -1.60 -2.19 0.59
N ASN A 458 -0.48 -1.47 0.51
CA ASN A 458 -0.07 -0.58 -0.56
C ASN A 458 1.47 -0.50 -0.61
N ASP A 459 2.00 0.14 -1.65
CA ASP A 459 3.45 0.29 -1.87
C ASP A 459 4.16 0.97 -0.68
N GLU A 460 3.60 2.08 -0.18
CA GLU A 460 4.15 2.83 0.96
C GLU A 460 4.31 1.95 2.22
N SER A 461 3.29 1.17 2.56
CA SER A 461 3.33 0.30 3.75
C SER A 461 4.32 -0.85 3.60
N LEU A 462 4.48 -1.40 2.39
CA LEU A 462 5.47 -2.45 2.12
C LEU A 462 6.90 -1.90 2.15
N THR A 463 7.11 -0.71 1.59
CA THR A 463 8.38 0.02 1.67
C THR A 463 8.78 0.24 3.13
N LEU A 464 7.83 0.65 3.97
CA LEU A 464 8.07 0.86 5.40
C LEU A 464 8.49 -0.44 6.10
N VAL A 465 7.78 -1.55 5.87
CA VAL A 465 8.14 -2.87 6.41
C VAL A 465 9.54 -3.29 5.96
N ALA A 466 9.85 -3.13 4.67
CA ALA A 466 11.15 -3.49 4.10
C ALA A 466 12.29 -2.70 4.76
N ARG A 467 12.11 -1.38 4.94
CA ARG A 467 13.10 -0.54 5.62
C ARG A 467 13.32 -0.97 7.07
N HIS A 468 12.26 -1.27 7.82
CA HIS A 468 12.40 -1.77 9.19
C HIS A 468 13.13 -3.11 9.28
N LEU A 469 12.94 -4.02 8.30
CA LEU A 469 13.67 -5.29 8.28
C LEU A 469 15.19 -5.09 8.11
N LEU A 470 15.61 -4.05 7.38
CA LEU A 470 17.04 -3.73 7.20
C LEU A 470 17.71 -3.16 8.46
N GLU A 471 16.95 -2.59 9.38
CA GLU A 471 17.47 -2.00 10.63
C GLU A 471 17.80 -3.06 11.72
N PHE A 472 17.44 -4.33 11.52
CA PHE A 472 17.74 -5.36 12.50
C PHE A 472 19.24 -5.68 12.56
N SER A 473 19.85 -5.43 13.73
CA SER A 473 21.11 -6.07 14.11
C SER A 473 20.81 -7.45 14.70
N ALA A 474 21.08 -8.51 13.94
CA ALA A 474 20.83 -9.88 14.37
C ALA A 474 22.09 -10.75 14.21
N ASP A 475 22.10 -11.92 14.85
CA ASP A 475 23.16 -12.90 14.60
C ASP A 475 23.12 -13.39 13.14
N HIS A 476 24.17 -14.09 12.69
CA HIS A 476 24.27 -14.54 11.29
C HIS A 476 23.09 -15.43 10.85
N ALA A 477 22.54 -16.26 11.74
CA ALA A 477 21.45 -17.18 11.40
C ALA A 477 20.11 -16.44 11.26
N GLN A 478 19.84 -15.50 12.16
CA GLN A 478 18.68 -14.62 12.12
C GLN A 478 18.76 -13.63 10.95
N HIS A 479 19.96 -13.11 10.64
CA HIS A 479 20.16 -12.20 9.52
C HIS A 479 19.73 -12.82 8.18
N ALA A 480 20.05 -14.09 7.94
CA ALA A 480 19.60 -14.79 6.74
C ALA A 480 18.06 -14.88 6.64
N GLN A 481 17.36 -15.11 7.75
CA GLN A 481 15.90 -15.15 7.80
C GLN A 481 15.28 -13.75 7.56
N ILE A 482 15.88 -12.72 8.16
CA ILE A 482 15.47 -11.32 7.97
C ILE A 482 15.64 -10.92 6.50
N MET A 483 16.77 -11.22 5.89
CA MET A 483 17.02 -10.90 4.47
C MET A 483 16.09 -11.67 3.53
N ALA A 484 15.72 -12.91 3.87
CA ALA A 484 14.73 -13.66 3.11
C ALA A 484 13.33 -13.02 3.21
N ALA A 485 12.93 -12.57 4.40
CA ALA A 485 11.66 -11.85 4.60
C ALA A 485 11.67 -10.50 3.88
N TYR A 486 12.78 -9.76 3.93
CA TYR A 486 12.96 -8.50 3.20
C TYR A 486 12.74 -8.69 1.70
N ARG A 487 13.40 -9.68 1.08
CA ARG A 487 13.24 -9.99 -0.34
C ARG A 487 11.80 -10.33 -0.69
N ALA A 488 11.13 -11.15 0.13
CA ALA A 488 9.73 -11.48 -0.09
C ALA A 488 8.80 -10.25 -0.06
N VAL A 489 9.07 -9.28 0.84
CA VAL A 489 8.32 -8.02 0.90
C VAL A 489 8.60 -7.14 -0.32
N ASP A 490 9.86 -7.02 -0.74
CA ASP A 490 10.26 -6.22 -1.91
C ASP A 490 9.77 -6.80 -3.25
N ASP A 491 9.80 -8.14 -3.38
CA ASP A 491 9.22 -8.85 -4.52
C ASP A 491 7.70 -8.63 -4.58
N ALA A 492 7.01 -8.69 -3.44
CA ALA A 492 5.57 -8.46 -3.39
C ALA A 492 5.18 -7.01 -3.66
N ARG A 493 6.04 -6.05 -3.27
CA ARG A 493 5.92 -4.63 -3.60
C ARG A 493 6.02 -4.43 -5.11
N SER A 494 7.08 -4.95 -5.73
CA SER A 494 7.29 -4.89 -7.19
C SER A 494 6.12 -5.55 -7.94
N ALA A 495 5.63 -6.70 -7.47
CA ALA A 495 4.47 -7.36 -8.06
C ALA A 495 3.18 -6.53 -7.98
N LEU A 496 2.99 -5.72 -6.94
CA LEU A 496 1.85 -4.80 -6.83
C LEU A 496 1.96 -3.63 -7.81
N GLU A 497 3.17 -3.11 -8.01
CA GLU A 497 3.45 -2.04 -8.98
C GLU A 497 3.20 -2.51 -10.42
N ASP A 498 3.68 -3.71 -10.76
CA ASP A 498 3.58 -4.28 -12.11
C ASP A 498 2.19 -4.85 -12.45
N ALA A 499 1.34 -5.09 -11.44
CA ALA A 499 0.06 -5.75 -11.64
C ALA A 499 -0.94 -4.92 -12.47
N THR A 500 -1.11 -5.32 -13.73
CA THR A 500 -2.11 -4.78 -14.65
C THR A 500 -3.38 -5.66 -14.68
N GLY A 501 -4.55 -5.03 -14.48
CA GLY A 501 -5.84 -5.72 -14.45
C GLY A 501 -6.25 -6.26 -13.07
N LEU A 502 -7.53 -6.63 -12.94
CA LEU A 502 -8.13 -6.98 -11.64
C LEU A 502 -7.58 -8.29 -11.05
N THR A 503 -7.40 -9.33 -11.88
CA THR A 503 -6.92 -10.64 -11.43
C THR A 503 -5.47 -10.59 -10.97
N ALA A 504 -4.59 -9.94 -11.75
CA ALA A 504 -3.18 -9.78 -11.37
C ALA A 504 -3.04 -8.99 -10.07
N ARG A 505 -3.82 -7.91 -9.91
CA ARG A 505 -3.83 -7.13 -8.66
C ARG A 505 -4.32 -7.93 -7.46
N ALA A 506 -5.31 -8.82 -7.65
CA ALA A 506 -5.80 -9.68 -6.59
C ALA A 506 -4.72 -10.69 -6.14
N GLU A 507 -4.00 -11.31 -7.07
CA GLU A 507 -2.89 -12.22 -6.76
C GLU A 507 -1.69 -11.50 -6.15
N ALA A 508 -1.28 -10.34 -6.70
CA ALA A 508 -0.21 -9.53 -6.12
C ALA A 508 -0.54 -9.08 -4.69
N ARG A 509 -1.79 -8.67 -4.45
CA ARG A 509 -2.26 -8.32 -3.10
C ARG A 509 -2.21 -9.52 -2.14
N LYS A 510 -2.57 -10.71 -2.62
CA LYS A 510 -2.48 -11.95 -1.83
C LYS A 510 -1.02 -12.30 -1.49
N ALA A 511 -0.10 -12.15 -2.46
CA ALA A 511 1.33 -12.32 -2.24
C ALA A 511 1.87 -11.32 -1.21
N ALA A 512 1.48 -10.05 -1.31
CA ALA A 512 1.86 -9.01 -0.34
C ALA A 512 1.39 -9.33 1.10
N ILE A 513 0.16 -9.81 1.27
CA ILE A 513 -0.32 -10.25 2.58
C ILE A 513 0.52 -11.41 3.13
N ALA A 514 0.88 -12.38 2.28
CA ALA A 514 1.71 -13.51 2.69
C ALA A 514 3.12 -13.05 3.09
N ALA A 515 3.74 -12.15 2.32
CA ALA A 515 5.05 -11.58 2.62
C ALA A 515 5.06 -10.81 3.94
N VAL A 516 4.02 -10.01 4.22
CA VAL A 516 3.88 -9.29 5.49
C VAL A 516 3.73 -10.24 6.69
N GLU A 517 2.98 -11.34 6.57
CA GLU A 517 2.88 -12.34 7.65
C GLU A 517 4.20 -13.12 7.83
N GLN A 518 4.94 -13.38 6.76
CA GLN A 518 6.29 -13.96 6.84
C GLN A 518 7.24 -13.02 7.60
N ALA A 519 7.29 -11.74 7.21
CA ALA A 519 8.07 -10.72 7.91
C ALA A 519 7.71 -10.65 9.39
N ARG A 520 6.41 -10.62 9.71
CA ARG A 520 5.92 -10.64 11.09
C ARG A 520 6.38 -11.87 11.87
N THR A 521 6.40 -13.05 11.24
CA THR A 521 6.87 -14.30 11.87
C THR A 521 8.35 -14.23 12.19
N VAL A 522 9.17 -13.69 11.27
CA VAL A 522 10.62 -13.50 11.48
C VAL A 522 10.89 -12.46 12.56
N ILE A 523 10.17 -11.34 12.57
CA ILE A 523 10.29 -10.32 13.63
C ILE A 523 10.05 -10.95 15.01
N LEU A 524 9.05 -11.82 15.14
CA LEU A 524 8.72 -12.48 16.40
C LEU A 524 9.67 -13.64 16.75
N SER A 525 10.39 -14.22 15.78
CA SER A 525 11.44 -15.20 16.10
C SER A 525 12.68 -14.52 16.67
N VAL A 526 13.00 -13.31 16.22
CA VAL A 526 14.12 -12.49 16.73
C VAL A 526 13.77 -11.87 18.08
N ALA A 527 12.59 -11.24 18.19
CA ALA A 527 12.13 -10.60 19.41
C ALA A 527 10.69 -11.04 19.73
N PRO A 528 10.50 -12.14 20.48
CA PRO A 528 9.18 -12.68 20.79
C PRO A 528 8.24 -11.69 21.49
N ARG A 529 8.79 -10.69 22.19
CA ARG A 529 8.03 -9.66 22.90
C ARG A 529 7.60 -8.47 22.02
N ALA A 530 8.06 -8.37 20.77
CA ALA A 530 7.72 -7.23 19.90
C ALA A 530 6.21 -7.04 19.65
N HIS A 531 5.39 -8.09 19.77
CA HIS A 531 3.93 -7.98 19.64
C HIS A 531 3.21 -7.45 20.88
N ARG A 532 3.88 -7.34 22.02
CA ARG A 532 3.32 -6.93 23.32
C ARG A 532 4.34 -6.14 24.09
N MET A 533 4.11 -4.83 24.16
CA MET A 533 4.83 -4.00 25.11
C MET A 533 4.12 -4.02 26.46
N HIS A 534 4.75 -4.58 27.48
CA HIS A 534 4.30 -4.48 28.87
C HIS A 534 4.98 -3.30 29.56
N GLY A 535 4.42 -2.86 30.70
CA GLY A 535 5.04 -1.82 31.51
C GLY A 535 6.45 -2.19 32.00
N THR A 536 6.79 -3.48 32.05
CA THR A 536 8.14 -3.99 32.35
C THR A 536 9.12 -3.85 31.21
N ASP A 537 8.63 -3.74 29.96
CA ASP A 537 9.47 -3.55 28.78
C ASP A 537 9.72 -2.06 28.50
N MET A 538 9.18 -1.16 29.32
CA MET A 538 9.37 0.29 29.18
C MET A 538 10.81 0.68 29.54
N PRO A 539 11.50 1.47 28.71
CA PRO A 539 12.87 1.87 29.00
C PRO A 539 12.88 2.79 30.24
N ALA A 540 13.69 2.45 31.24
CA ALA A 540 13.62 3.06 32.56
C ALA A 540 14.69 4.11 32.82
N THR A 541 15.85 4.02 32.17
CA THR A 541 16.96 4.96 32.36
C THR A 541 17.07 5.95 31.20
N ALA A 542 17.75 7.08 31.43
CA ALA A 542 17.98 8.07 30.37
C ALA A 542 18.72 7.49 29.15
N PRO A 543 19.80 6.70 29.30
CA PRO A 543 20.43 5.99 28.19
C PRO A 543 19.47 5.05 27.44
N ASP A 544 18.70 4.24 28.16
CA ASP A 544 17.78 3.27 27.54
C ASP A 544 16.68 3.97 26.75
N ILE A 545 16.13 5.06 27.29
CA ILE A 545 15.10 5.85 26.60
C ILE A 545 15.63 6.46 25.30
N ARG A 546 16.88 6.94 25.28
CA ARG A 546 17.49 7.44 24.04
C ARG A 546 17.74 6.32 23.04
N ALA A 547 18.29 5.20 23.49
CA ALA A 547 18.55 4.04 22.64
C ALA A 547 17.25 3.50 22.03
N ALA A 548 16.20 3.37 22.85
CA ALA A 548 14.86 2.99 22.44
C ALA A 548 14.25 3.99 21.44
N ALA A 549 14.37 5.31 21.70
CA ALA A 549 13.88 6.33 20.79
C ALA A 549 14.61 6.35 19.44
N LEU A 550 15.94 6.19 19.43
CA LEU A 550 16.69 6.06 18.19
C LEU A 550 16.27 4.80 17.41
N ALA A 551 16.16 3.66 18.10
CA ALA A 551 15.76 2.38 17.52
C ALA A 551 14.33 2.41 16.95
N TYR A 552 13.37 2.90 17.71
CA TYR A 552 11.96 2.95 17.33
C TYR A 552 11.71 3.89 16.15
N ASN A 553 12.43 5.01 16.08
CA ASN A 553 12.23 6.04 15.06
C ASN A 553 13.23 5.96 13.89
N ALA A 554 14.10 4.93 13.82
CA ALA A 554 15.20 4.85 12.85
C ALA A 554 14.76 5.00 11.38
N VAL A 555 13.57 4.51 11.05
CA VAL A 555 13.07 4.48 9.67
C VAL A 555 12.25 5.71 9.30
N GLU A 556 11.38 6.17 10.20
CA GLU A 556 10.39 7.20 9.87
C GLU A 556 10.88 8.62 10.19
N SER A 557 11.84 8.78 11.11
CA SER A 557 12.32 10.10 11.49
C SER A 557 13.36 10.68 10.53
N THR A 558 13.36 12.00 10.46
CA THR A 558 14.39 12.78 9.76
C THR A 558 15.72 12.74 10.50
N ARG A 559 16.83 13.05 9.80
CA ARG A 559 18.16 13.16 10.42
C ARG A 559 18.20 14.21 11.54
N GLU A 560 17.45 15.30 11.41
CA GLU A 560 17.34 16.35 12.41
C GLU A 560 16.64 15.85 13.69
N GLU A 561 15.56 15.08 13.53
CA GLU A 561 14.87 14.45 14.65
C GLU A 561 15.76 13.43 15.38
N LEU A 562 16.45 12.56 14.64
CA LEU A 562 17.40 11.60 15.22
C LEU A 562 18.53 12.32 15.98
N SER A 563 19.05 13.42 15.43
CA SER A 563 20.02 14.26 16.13
C SER A 563 19.43 14.90 17.39
N ALA A 564 18.17 15.31 17.35
CA ALA A 564 17.49 15.91 18.50
C ALA A 564 17.24 14.90 19.63
N ILE A 565 17.04 13.61 19.32
CA ILE A 565 16.95 12.52 20.32
C ILE A 565 18.27 12.40 21.11
N VAL A 566 19.42 12.56 20.44
CA VAL A 566 20.74 12.48 21.09
C VAL A 566 20.94 13.59 22.12
N THR A 567 20.51 14.82 21.81
CA THR A 567 20.73 16.00 22.66
C THR A 567 19.57 16.36 23.58
N GLY A 568 18.37 15.82 23.36
CA GLY A 568 17.16 16.18 24.11
C GLY A 568 17.15 15.70 25.57
N THR A 569 16.05 15.87 26.29
CA THR A 569 15.91 15.44 27.69
C THR A 569 14.99 14.21 27.79
N PRO A 570 15.51 13.04 28.20
CA PRO A 570 14.69 11.84 28.40
C PRO A 570 13.71 12.01 29.55
N LYS A 571 12.45 11.63 29.35
CA LYS A 571 11.41 11.66 30.37
C LYS A 571 10.26 10.71 30.06
N VAL A 572 9.36 10.52 31.01
CA VAL A 572 8.10 9.79 30.82
C VAL A 572 6.93 10.76 30.90
N ARG A 573 6.04 10.77 29.91
CA ARG A 573 4.76 11.48 29.95
C ARG A 573 3.62 10.54 30.24
N VAL A 574 2.75 10.93 31.16
CA VAL A 574 1.55 10.19 31.54
C VAL A 574 0.33 11.07 31.31
N HIS A 575 -0.34 10.88 30.17
CA HIS A 575 -1.58 11.56 29.85
C HIS A 575 -2.75 10.88 30.56
N CYS A 576 -3.46 11.62 31.40
CA CYS A 576 -4.47 11.10 32.31
C CYS A 576 -5.85 11.64 31.90
N ALA A 577 -6.75 10.76 31.44
CA ALA A 577 -8.11 11.10 31.07
C ALA A 577 -9.11 10.40 31.99
N SER A 578 -10.07 11.13 32.55
CA SER A 578 -11.23 10.52 33.22
C SER A 578 -12.20 9.98 32.17
N ASP A 579 -12.78 8.81 32.43
CA ASP A 579 -13.85 8.27 31.58
C ASP A 579 -15.05 9.23 31.56
N SER A 580 -15.43 9.69 30.36
CA SER A 580 -16.42 10.75 30.15
C SER A 580 -17.83 10.38 30.59
N GLY A 581 -18.13 9.08 30.73
CA GLY A 581 -19.45 8.62 31.14
C GLY A 581 -19.70 8.71 32.65
N THR A 582 -18.77 8.19 33.44
CA THR A 582 -18.97 8.03 34.89
C THR A 582 -17.99 8.86 35.71
N GLY A 583 -16.76 9.06 35.24
CA GLY A 583 -15.65 9.58 36.04
C GLY A 583 -15.15 8.61 37.12
N TRP A 584 -15.62 7.35 37.11
CA TRP A 584 -15.23 6.30 38.07
C TRP A 584 -13.94 5.59 37.67
N SER A 585 -13.54 5.70 36.40
CA SER A 585 -12.30 5.14 35.89
C SER A 585 -11.42 6.21 35.27
N ILE A 586 -10.11 5.99 35.36
CA ILE A 586 -9.09 6.81 34.73
C ILE A 586 -8.37 5.95 33.71
N THR A 587 -8.14 6.52 32.54
CA THR A 587 -7.25 5.99 31.51
C THR A 587 -5.95 6.78 31.56
N ALA A 588 -4.85 6.11 31.87
CA ALA A 588 -3.50 6.66 31.80
C ALA A 588 -2.79 6.13 30.55
N THR A 589 -2.34 7.05 29.71
CA THR A 589 -1.54 6.77 28.51
C THR A 589 -0.10 7.17 28.80
N ILE A 590 0.77 6.17 28.89
CA ILE A 590 2.15 6.29 29.36
C ILE A 590 3.08 6.18 28.15
N THR A 591 3.96 7.17 27.98
CA THR A 591 4.94 7.20 26.89
C THR A 591 6.28 7.66 27.43
N ALA A 592 7.31 6.82 27.36
CA ALA A 592 8.69 7.25 27.51
C ALA A 592 9.18 7.88 26.20
N GLY A 593 10.03 8.88 26.28
CA GLY A 593 10.52 9.58 25.10
C GLY A 593 11.50 10.69 25.45
N VAL A 594 11.83 11.50 24.44
CA VAL A 594 12.81 12.59 24.56
C VAL A 594 12.14 13.91 24.19
N ASP A 595 12.18 14.88 25.11
CA ASP A 595 11.87 16.27 24.80
C ASP A 595 13.03 16.89 24.03
N THR A 596 12.76 17.41 22.83
CA THR A 596 13.75 18.11 22.02
C THR A 596 13.85 19.59 22.43
N PRO A 597 14.97 20.27 22.14
CA PRO A 597 15.11 21.70 22.36
C PRO A 597 14.03 22.56 21.66
N GLN A 598 13.44 22.04 20.59
CA GLN A 598 12.37 22.70 19.82
C GLN A 598 10.99 22.53 20.46
N GLY A 599 10.89 21.88 21.63
CA GLY A 599 9.62 21.65 22.34
C GLY A 599 8.79 20.49 21.79
N MET A 600 9.37 19.66 20.91
CA MET A 600 8.74 18.43 20.42
C MET A 600 9.07 17.27 21.36
N PHE A 601 8.18 16.30 21.47
CA PHE A 601 8.43 15.07 22.23
C PHE A 601 8.41 13.88 21.29
N ILE A 602 9.56 13.23 21.17
CA ILE A 602 9.75 12.07 20.31
C ILE A 602 9.58 10.81 21.16
N PRO A 603 8.59 9.96 20.88
CA PRO A 603 8.31 8.76 21.67
C PRO A 603 9.40 7.71 21.47
N ALA A 604 9.73 6.98 22.54
CA ALA A 604 10.64 5.83 22.49
C ALA A 604 9.92 4.53 22.11
N HIS A 605 8.60 4.55 22.15
CA HIS A 605 7.75 3.38 21.95
C HIS A 605 6.27 3.79 21.79
N PRO A 606 5.39 2.86 21.41
CA PRO A 606 3.95 3.10 21.31
C PRO A 606 3.33 3.37 22.69
N PRO A 607 2.28 4.20 22.81
CA PRO A 607 1.71 4.53 24.11
C PRO A 607 1.14 3.31 24.85
N LEU A 608 1.53 3.14 26.12
CA LEU A 608 0.99 2.12 27.01
C LEU A 608 -0.27 2.62 27.69
N VAL A 609 -1.40 1.95 27.47
CA VAL A 609 -2.70 2.38 28.01
C VAL A 609 -3.08 1.51 29.20
N VAL A 610 -3.24 2.14 30.37
CA VAL A 610 -3.67 1.48 31.60
C VAL A 610 -4.98 2.10 32.08
N LYS A 611 -5.97 1.25 32.39
CA LYS A 611 -7.25 1.68 32.97
C LYS A 611 -7.36 1.19 34.41
N PHE A 612 -7.76 2.06 35.32
CA PHE A 612 -7.95 1.72 36.73
C PHE A 612 -9.07 2.56 37.35
N PRO A 613 -9.71 2.07 38.43
CA PRO A 613 -10.72 2.84 39.14
C PRO A 613 -10.10 4.07 39.81
N ARG A 614 -10.83 5.18 39.78
CA ARG A 614 -10.47 6.39 40.50
C ARG A 614 -10.48 6.11 42.00
N ARG A 615 -9.43 6.54 42.70
CA ARG A 615 -9.26 6.31 44.14
C ARG A 615 -9.98 7.37 44.96
N ASP A 616 -9.91 8.62 44.54
CA ASP A 616 -10.59 9.75 45.16
C ASP A 616 -11.33 10.59 44.10
N GLY A 617 -12.65 10.69 44.25
CA GLY A 617 -13.53 11.46 43.37
C GLY A 617 -13.32 12.97 43.42
N ARG A 618 -12.58 13.49 44.40
CA ARG A 618 -12.29 14.93 44.56
C ARG A 618 -11.02 15.36 43.82
N GLU A 619 -10.08 14.46 43.61
CA GLU A 619 -8.78 14.73 42.99
C GLU A 619 -8.84 14.58 41.48
N ASP A 620 -8.09 15.38 40.73
CA ASP A 620 -8.06 15.23 39.27
C ASP A 620 -7.44 13.89 38.81
N ALA A 621 -7.52 13.64 37.50
CA ALA A 621 -7.03 12.39 36.91
C ALA A 621 -5.50 12.23 37.12
N ALA A 622 -4.72 13.31 37.00
CA ALA A 622 -3.27 13.26 37.17
C ALA A 622 -2.87 12.90 38.61
N VAL A 623 -3.48 13.52 39.62
CA VAL A 623 -3.17 13.25 41.04
C VAL A 623 -3.55 11.81 41.41
N ASN A 624 -4.73 11.34 40.98
CA ASN A 624 -5.13 9.95 41.16
C ASN A 624 -4.13 8.99 40.49
N THR A 625 -3.73 9.29 39.25
CA THR A 625 -2.79 8.45 38.49
C THR A 625 -1.43 8.39 39.17
N HIS A 626 -0.90 9.53 39.61
CA HIS A 626 0.34 9.60 40.37
C HIS A 626 0.25 8.70 41.62
N ARG A 627 -0.83 8.79 42.40
CA ARG A 627 -1.01 7.94 43.61
C ARG A 627 -1.09 6.44 43.34
N VAL A 628 -1.61 6.04 42.18
CA VAL A 628 -1.79 4.63 41.82
C VAL A 628 -0.54 4.04 41.17
N ILE A 629 0.15 4.80 40.32
CA ILE A 629 1.21 4.28 39.44
C ILE A 629 2.61 4.69 39.87
N SER A 630 2.81 5.80 40.61
CA SER A 630 4.17 6.29 40.96
C SER A 630 5.04 5.22 41.62
N SER A 631 4.49 4.41 42.55
CA SER A 631 5.24 3.33 43.21
C SER A 631 5.59 2.16 42.29
N ARG A 632 4.98 2.08 41.11
CA ARG A 632 5.24 1.05 40.09
C ARG A 632 6.22 1.53 39.03
N PHE A 633 6.46 2.83 38.92
CA PHE A 633 7.46 3.40 38.03
C PHE A 633 8.83 3.38 38.70
N LEU A 634 9.60 2.33 38.43
CA LEU A 634 11.03 2.28 38.77
C LEU A 634 11.84 2.91 37.61
N VAL A 635 11.59 4.19 37.34
CA VAL A 635 12.29 4.93 36.27
C VAL A 635 13.27 5.95 36.84
N GLY A 636 14.45 6.02 36.25
CA GLY A 636 15.53 6.96 36.61
C GLY A 636 15.43 8.32 35.93
N VAL A 637 14.26 8.67 35.38
CA VAL A 637 14.02 9.92 34.65
C VAL A 637 12.77 10.64 35.19
N PRO A 638 12.64 11.97 34.94
CA PRO A 638 11.44 12.71 35.35
C PRO A 638 10.16 12.11 34.75
N VAL A 639 9.09 12.07 35.55
CA VAL A 639 7.76 11.65 35.12
C VAL A 639 6.81 12.85 35.17
N GLU A 640 6.23 13.20 34.03
CA GLU A 640 5.28 14.30 33.87
C GLU A 640 3.86 13.76 33.77
N TYR A 641 3.00 14.12 34.72
CA TYR A 641 1.58 13.74 34.72
C TYR A 641 0.74 14.88 34.15
N VAL A 642 0.10 14.65 33.01
CA VAL A 642 -0.68 15.65 32.28
C VAL A 642 -2.15 15.27 32.32
N THR A 643 -3.01 16.10 32.93
CA THR A 643 -4.47 15.91 32.84
C THR A 643 -4.93 16.25 31.43
N ASP A 644 -5.39 15.25 30.67
CA ASP A 644 -6.00 15.46 29.38
C ASP A 644 -7.45 15.93 29.57
N ARG A 645 -7.71 17.20 29.22
CA ARG A 645 -9.03 17.83 29.33
C ARG A 645 -9.85 17.71 28.05
N ARG A 646 -9.36 16.99 27.04
CA ARG A 646 -10.11 16.77 25.80
C ARG A 646 -11.35 15.91 26.12
N PRO A 647 -12.57 16.40 25.86
CA PRO A 647 -13.82 15.72 26.17
C PRO A 647 -14.08 14.47 25.33
#